data_AF-A0A8J6A085-F1
#
_entry.id   AF-A0A8J6A085-F1
#
_cell.length_a   1.000
_cell.length_b   1.000
_cell.length_c   1.000
_cell.angle_alpha   90.00
_cell.angle_beta   90.00
_cell.angle_gamma   90.00
#
_symmetry.space_group_name_H-M   'P 1'
#
loop_
_entity.id
_entity.type
_entity.pdbx_description
1 polymer ?
#
loop_
_entity_poly.entity_id
_entity_poly.type
_entity_poly.pdbx_seq_one_letter_code
_entity_poly.pdbx_strand_id
1 'polypeptide(L)'
;MWELRSIAFSRAVFAEFLATLIFVFFGLGSALNWPQGLPSVLQIAMAFGLAIGTLVQALGHISGAHINPAVTVACLVGCHVSFLRAAFYVAAQLLGAVAGAALLHEVTPSDVRGDLAINALSNNTTTGQAVTVELFLTLQLVLCIFASTDERRGDNLGTPALSIGFSVALGHLLGIHYTGCSMNPARSLAPAVVTGKFDDHWVFWIGPLVGAILGSLLYNYVLFPPAKSLSERLAVLKGLEPDTDWEEREKEVCSVAFLKAVFAEFLATLIFVFFGLGSALKWPSALPTILQISLAFGLAIGTLVQALGPVSGGHINPAITLALLVGNQISLLRAAFYVVAQLVGAIAGAGILYGLAPLNARGNLAVNALNNNTTPGQAVVVELILTFQLALCIFSSTDSRRTGPVGSPALSIGLSVTLGHLVGIYFTGCSMNPARSFGPAVVMKRLSPAHWVFWVGPIVGAALAAILYFYLLFPNSLSLSERVAVVKGTPDTRDQRSQRLSKRNRKAGAEEAAAEAATLGHMEPGRCDWAWRLMCRLWSTISKALFAEFLATGLYVFFGVGSALRWPSALPSVLQIAITFNLATAMAVQVTWKASGAHVNPAVTLAFLVGSQISLPRAVAYVTAQLAGATVGAALLYGVTPGDIRETLGVNVVRNSVSTSQAVAVELVLTLQLVLCVFASTDSRQASGSPAAIIGISVALGHLIGIYFTGCSMNPARSFGPAVIVGKFTVHWIFWVGPLTGAILGSLIYNFILFPDTKTLAQRLAIFTGTAEVEKVRGVEPQKKESQSISGDMEMESVCQTA
;
A
#
# COMPACT_ATOMS: atom_id res chain seq x y z
N MET A 1 -19.52 -0.76 40.70
CA MET A 1 -18.87 -0.60 39.38
C MET A 1 -17.49 -1.23 39.44
N TRP A 2 -17.35 -2.47 38.97
CA TRP A 2 -16.11 -3.25 39.04
C TRP A 2 -15.01 -2.65 38.13
N GLU A 3 -15.41 -2.05 37.00
CA GLU A 3 -14.51 -1.42 36.02
C GLU A 3 -13.63 -0.32 36.63
N LEU A 4 -14.19 0.57 37.47
CA LEU A 4 -13.45 1.66 38.12
C LEU A 4 -12.43 1.19 39.18
N ARG A 5 -12.56 -0.05 39.67
CA ARG A 5 -11.62 -0.65 40.63
C ARG A 5 -10.50 -1.43 39.93
N SER A 6 -10.56 -1.55 38.60
CA SER A 6 -9.58 -2.31 37.83
C SER A 6 -8.31 -1.51 37.57
N ILE A 7 -7.15 -2.11 37.87
CA ILE A 7 -5.83 -1.54 37.54
C ILE A 7 -5.70 -1.37 36.02
N ALA A 8 -6.27 -2.27 35.23
CA ALA A 8 -6.25 -2.18 33.77
C ALA A 8 -7.02 -0.95 33.26
N PHE A 9 -8.13 -0.60 33.90
CA PHE A 9 -8.88 0.62 33.57
C PHE A 9 -8.06 1.88 33.84
N SER A 10 -7.47 2.01 35.04
CA SER A 10 -6.63 3.18 35.38
C SER A 10 -5.41 3.30 34.45
N ARG A 11 -4.78 2.17 34.08
CA ARG A 11 -3.70 2.14 33.09
C ARG A 11 -4.15 2.60 31.71
N ALA A 12 -5.34 2.18 31.27
CA ALA A 12 -5.91 2.59 29.99
C ALA A 12 -6.23 4.10 29.96
N VAL A 13 -6.80 4.65 31.04
CA VAL A 13 -7.04 6.09 31.17
C VAL A 13 -5.73 6.88 31.15
N PHE A 14 -4.69 6.41 31.85
CA PHE A 14 -3.36 7.02 31.81
C PHE A 14 -2.72 6.93 30.41
N ALA A 15 -2.90 5.81 29.70
CA ALA A 15 -2.40 5.65 28.34
C ALA A 15 -3.05 6.66 27.38
N GLU A 16 -4.35 6.94 27.51
CA GLU A 16 -5.04 7.98 26.73
C GLU A 16 -4.52 9.39 27.04
N PHE A 17 -4.26 9.70 28.31
CA PHE A 17 -3.62 10.96 28.72
C PHE A 17 -2.23 11.09 28.07
N LEU A 18 -1.38 10.09 28.24
CA LEU A 18 0.00 10.09 27.73
C LEU A 18 0.04 10.14 26.21
N ALA A 19 -0.80 9.37 25.54
CA ALA A 19 -0.88 9.37 24.08
C ALA A 19 -1.29 10.75 23.56
N THR A 20 -2.32 11.37 24.14
CA THR A 20 -2.81 12.67 23.67
C THR A 20 -1.81 13.79 23.96
N LEU A 21 -1.09 13.72 25.09
CA LEU A 21 0.02 14.61 25.41
C LEU A 21 1.11 14.54 24.33
N ILE A 22 1.61 13.34 24.04
CA ILE A 22 2.67 13.13 23.05
C ILE A 22 2.20 13.56 21.66
N PHE A 23 0.98 13.17 21.28
CA PHE A 23 0.37 13.54 20.01
C PHE A 23 0.31 15.05 19.80
N VAL A 24 -0.21 15.79 20.78
CA VAL A 24 -0.35 17.25 20.68
C VAL A 24 1.02 17.94 20.71
N PHE A 25 1.96 17.47 21.54
CA PHE A 25 3.31 18.00 21.58
C PHE A 25 4.01 17.93 20.21
N PHE A 26 4.06 16.73 19.61
CA PHE A 26 4.70 16.55 18.30
C PHE A 26 3.89 17.17 17.15
N GLY A 27 2.57 17.04 17.19
CA GLY A 27 1.68 17.59 16.17
C GLY A 27 1.83 19.10 16.07
N LEU A 28 1.56 19.83 17.15
CA LEU A 28 1.67 21.30 17.17
C LEU A 28 3.12 21.75 16.88
N GLY A 29 4.12 21.10 17.49
CA GLY A 29 5.53 21.46 17.32
C GLY A 29 6.00 21.36 15.87
N SER A 30 5.52 20.34 15.14
CA SER A 30 5.81 20.17 13.72
C SER A 30 5.14 21.19 12.79
N ALA A 31 4.12 21.89 13.29
CA ALA A 31 3.31 22.87 12.56
C ALA A 31 3.65 24.34 12.89
N LEU A 32 4.57 24.58 13.83
CA LEU A 32 5.03 25.94 14.15
C LEU A 32 5.78 26.57 12.97
N ASN A 33 5.78 27.90 12.91
CA ASN A 33 6.48 28.66 11.87
C ASN A 33 7.98 28.77 12.19
N TRP A 34 8.72 27.70 11.92
CA TRP A 34 10.18 27.66 12.13
C TRP A 34 10.91 28.58 11.14
N PRO A 35 11.74 29.53 11.60
CA PRO A 35 12.38 30.52 10.73
C PRO A 35 13.43 29.91 9.78
N GLN A 36 14.00 28.76 10.12
CA GLN A 36 14.95 28.03 9.28
C GLN A 36 14.28 27.36 8.07
N GLY A 37 12.96 27.15 8.13
CA GLY A 37 12.20 26.52 7.06
C GLY A 37 10.75 26.32 7.50
N LEU A 38 9.84 27.03 6.84
CA LEU A 38 8.41 26.90 7.12
C LEU A 38 7.94 25.48 6.81
N PRO A 39 7.14 24.85 7.70
CA PRO A 39 6.67 23.50 7.49
C PRO A 39 5.69 23.46 6.32
N SER A 40 5.94 22.55 5.37
CA SER A 40 5.01 22.31 4.27
C SER A 40 3.75 21.57 4.74
N VAL A 41 2.64 21.70 4.01
CA VAL A 41 1.39 20.97 4.28
C VAL A 41 1.64 19.46 4.39
N LEU A 42 2.47 18.91 3.49
CA LEU A 42 2.85 17.49 3.52
C LEU A 42 3.64 17.12 4.78
N GLN A 43 4.59 17.96 5.20
CA GLN A 43 5.37 17.72 6.42
C GLN A 43 4.45 17.66 7.65
N ILE A 44 3.55 18.63 7.79
CA ILE A 44 2.58 18.69 8.89
C ILE A 44 1.68 17.43 8.85
N ALA A 45 1.10 17.12 7.68
CA ALA A 45 0.24 15.96 7.52
C ALA A 45 0.92 14.65 7.93
N MET A 46 2.17 14.45 7.51
CA MET A 46 2.96 13.27 7.86
C MET A 46 3.32 13.24 9.35
N ALA A 47 3.65 14.37 9.97
CA ALA A 47 3.96 14.43 11.39
C ALA A 47 2.75 14.02 12.25
N PHE A 48 1.57 14.59 11.98
CA PHE A 48 0.34 14.21 12.68
C PHE A 48 -0.06 12.75 12.44
N GLY A 49 0.02 12.29 11.17
CA GLY A 49 -0.33 10.92 10.81
C GLY A 49 0.61 9.88 11.43
N LEU A 50 1.92 10.10 11.35
CA LEU A 50 2.92 9.20 11.93
C LEU A 50 2.89 9.23 13.47
N ALA A 51 2.58 10.36 14.09
CA ALA A 51 2.38 10.43 15.54
C ALA A 51 1.21 9.52 15.97
N ILE A 52 0.04 9.63 15.33
CA ILE A 52 -1.10 8.75 15.63
C ILE A 52 -0.77 7.29 15.32
N GLY A 53 -0.17 6.99 14.17
CA GLY A 53 0.21 5.62 13.84
C GLY A 53 1.17 5.01 14.85
N THR A 54 2.18 5.78 15.29
CA THR A 54 3.12 5.36 16.35
C THR A 54 2.39 5.10 17.67
N LEU A 55 1.48 5.98 18.07
CA LEU A 55 0.78 5.88 19.35
C LEU A 55 -0.24 4.75 19.36
N VAL A 56 -0.94 4.50 18.24
CA VAL A 56 -1.82 3.34 18.08
C VAL A 56 -1.01 2.04 18.19
N GLN A 57 0.18 1.98 17.56
CA GLN A 57 1.06 0.82 17.68
C GLN A 57 1.56 0.63 19.12
N ALA A 58 1.97 1.72 19.78
CA ALA A 58 2.63 1.67 21.08
C ALA A 58 1.66 1.46 22.25
N LEU A 59 0.47 2.07 22.20
CA LEU A 59 -0.47 2.13 23.33
C LEU A 59 -1.84 1.53 23.01
N GLY A 60 -2.11 1.16 21.76
CA GLY A 60 -3.41 0.60 21.34
C GLY A 60 -3.81 -0.67 22.08
N HIS A 61 -2.86 -1.55 22.39
CA HIS A 61 -3.13 -2.77 23.17
C HIS A 61 -3.47 -2.49 24.65
N ILE A 62 -3.20 -1.27 25.15
CA ILE A 62 -3.49 -0.87 26.54
C ILE A 62 -4.85 -0.17 26.64
N SER A 63 -5.14 0.79 25.74
CA SER A 63 -6.35 1.62 25.83
C SER A 63 -7.31 1.49 24.65
N GLY A 64 -6.92 0.87 23.55
CA GLY A 64 -7.58 1.02 22.26
C GLY A 64 -7.09 2.24 21.47
N ALA A 65 -6.25 3.10 22.06
CA ALA A 65 -5.67 4.31 21.46
C ALA A 65 -6.70 5.18 20.74
N HIS A 66 -7.71 5.67 21.47
CA HIS A 66 -8.69 6.60 20.93
C HIS A 66 -8.05 7.96 20.60
N ILE A 67 -7.27 8.52 21.56
CA ILE A 67 -6.46 9.75 21.45
C ILE A 67 -7.29 10.98 21.03
N ASN A 68 -8.61 10.86 21.01
CA ASN A 68 -9.52 11.79 20.37
C ASN A 68 -10.92 11.66 20.98
N PRO A 69 -11.50 12.76 21.50
CA PRO A 69 -12.87 12.75 22.03
C PRO A 69 -13.91 12.33 20.98
N ALA A 70 -13.76 12.75 19.72
CA ALA A 70 -14.70 12.39 18.66
C ALA A 70 -14.68 10.88 18.37
N VAL A 71 -13.50 10.26 18.33
CA VAL A 71 -13.35 8.80 18.19
C VAL A 71 -13.96 8.08 19.40
N THR A 72 -13.72 8.59 20.61
CA THR A 72 -14.29 8.01 21.83
C THR A 72 -15.81 8.04 21.82
N VAL A 73 -16.41 9.15 21.39
CA VAL A 73 -17.87 9.28 21.21
C VAL A 73 -18.36 8.33 20.11
N ALA A 74 -17.65 8.19 19.00
CA ALA A 74 -17.99 7.22 17.97
C ALA A 74 -17.99 5.78 18.51
N CYS A 75 -16.98 5.39 19.28
CA CYS A 75 -16.91 4.09 19.95
C CYS A 75 -18.06 3.90 20.94
N LEU A 76 -18.45 4.94 21.68
CA LEU A 76 -19.60 4.90 22.60
C LEU A 76 -20.91 4.67 21.83
N VAL A 77 -21.16 5.44 20.77
CA VAL A 77 -22.35 5.29 19.90
C VAL A 77 -22.39 3.93 19.21
N GLY A 78 -21.22 3.37 18.87
CA GLY A 78 -21.08 2.04 18.29
C GLY A 78 -21.17 0.89 19.30
N CYS A 79 -21.38 1.20 20.60
CA CYS A 79 -21.39 0.22 21.68
C CYS A 79 -20.09 -0.61 21.75
N HIS A 80 -18.94 0.05 21.57
CA HIS A 80 -17.60 -0.53 21.72
C HIS A 80 -16.96 -0.20 23.07
N VAL A 81 -17.42 0.85 23.75
CA VAL A 81 -16.94 1.24 25.09
C VAL A 81 -18.09 1.59 26.04
N SER A 82 -17.85 1.43 27.35
CA SER A 82 -18.80 1.86 28.38
C SER A 82 -18.88 3.38 28.49
N PHE A 83 -19.99 3.90 29.00
CA PHE A 83 -20.17 5.34 29.22
C PHE A 83 -19.09 5.91 30.16
N LEU A 84 -18.75 5.18 31.23
CA LEU A 84 -17.72 5.60 32.19
C LEU A 84 -16.34 5.65 31.54
N ARG A 85 -15.97 4.60 30.79
CA ARG A 85 -14.71 4.60 30.05
C ARG A 85 -14.64 5.77 29.07
N ALA A 86 -15.72 6.03 28.34
CA ALA A 86 -15.79 7.18 27.44
C ALA A 86 -15.58 8.50 28.18
N ALA A 87 -16.26 8.72 29.31
CA ALA A 87 -16.12 9.94 30.10
C ALA A 87 -14.69 10.15 30.64
N PHE A 88 -14.08 9.11 31.19
CA PHE A 88 -12.70 9.16 31.70
C PHE A 88 -11.67 9.32 30.58
N TYR A 89 -11.87 8.67 29.43
CA TYR A 89 -11.01 8.84 28.25
C TYR A 89 -11.07 10.27 27.74
N VAL A 90 -12.26 10.85 27.58
CA VAL A 90 -12.40 12.25 27.14
C VAL A 90 -11.71 13.19 28.13
N ALA A 91 -11.93 13.02 29.44
CA ALA A 91 -11.25 13.84 30.44
C ALA A 91 -9.71 13.71 30.35
N ALA A 92 -9.20 12.48 30.25
CA ALA A 92 -7.77 12.22 30.10
C ALA A 92 -7.18 12.80 28.81
N GLN A 93 -7.90 12.70 27.70
CA GLN A 93 -7.49 13.26 26.41
C GLN A 93 -7.41 14.79 26.46
N LEU A 94 -8.42 15.46 27.03
CA LEU A 94 -8.40 16.93 27.16
C LEU A 94 -7.26 17.41 28.07
N LEU A 95 -7.07 16.77 29.22
CA LEU A 95 -5.97 17.10 30.14
C LEU A 95 -4.60 16.81 29.54
N GLY A 96 -4.46 15.66 28.87
CA GLY A 96 -3.23 15.25 28.18
C GLY A 96 -2.88 16.23 27.07
N ALA A 97 -3.87 16.62 26.26
CA ALA A 97 -3.69 17.60 25.20
C ALA A 97 -3.18 18.94 25.74
N VAL A 98 -3.83 19.50 26.76
CA VAL A 98 -3.42 20.78 27.38
C VAL A 98 -2.01 20.66 27.96
N ALA A 99 -1.68 19.55 28.63
CA ALA A 99 -0.33 19.30 29.15
C ALA A 99 0.71 19.25 28.01
N GLY A 100 0.40 18.59 26.89
CA GLY A 100 1.28 18.52 25.72
C GLY A 100 1.53 19.89 25.08
N ALA A 101 0.47 20.70 24.93
CA ALA A 101 0.59 22.07 24.41
C ALA A 101 1.35 23.00 25.37
N ALA A 102 1.11 22.90 26.69
CA ALA A 102 1.83 23.68 27.69
C ALA A 102 3.33 23.31 27.72
N LEU A 103 3.66 22.02 27.68
CA LEU A 103 5.05 21.57 27.55
C LEU A 103 5.69 22.10 26.27
N LEU A 104 4.99 22.04 25.14
CA LEU A 104 5.50 22.60 23.88
C LEU A 104 5.74 24.11 23.98
N HIS A 105 4.81 24.85 24.56
CA HIS A 105 4.95 26.29 24.79
C HIS A 105 6.22 26.59 25.59
N GLU A 106 6.48 25.86 26.68
CA GLU A 106 7.65 26.08 27.52
C GLU A 106 8.97 25.74 26.83
N VAL A 107 9.05 24.61 26.10
CA VAL A 107 10.30 24.21 25.42
C VAL A 107 10.59 25.01 24.15
N THR A 108 9.57 25.67 23.57
CA THR A 108 9.73 26.40 22.32
C THR A 108 10.25 27.81 22.59
N PRO A 109 11.26 28.30 21.86
CA PRO A 109 11.73 29.68 21.92
C PRO A 109 10.60 30.71 21.65
N SER A 110 10.59 31.83 22.36
CA SER A 110 9.50 32.82 22.31
C SER A 110 9.25 33.43 20.93
N ASP A 111 10.29 33.50 20.11
CA ASP A 111 10.26 33.96 18.72
C ASP A 111 9.56 32.97 17.77
N VAL A 112 9.50 31.68 18.12
CA VAL A 112 8.89 30.63 17.30
C VAL A 112 7.50 30.21 17.80
N ARG A 113 7.20 30.41 19.09
CA ARG A 113 5.93 30.01 19.74
C ARG A 113 4.69 30.42 18.93
N GLY A 114 4.71 31.64 18.38
CA GLY A 114 3.63 32.16 17.54
C GLY A 114 2.25 32.01 18.20
N ASP A 115 1.30 31.45 17.46
CA ASP A 115 -0.03 31.09 17.93
C ASP A 115 -0.13 29.62 18.39
N LEU A 116 1.00 28.95 18.58
CA LEU A 116 1.09 27.54 19.00
C LEU A 116 0.31 26.58 18.08
N ALA A 117 0.18 26.91 16.79
CA ALA A 117 -0.53 26.11 15.78
C ALA A 117 -2.00 25.82 16.16
N ILE A 118 -2.68 26.82 16.75
CA ILE A 118 -4.15 26.77 16.93
C ILE A 118 -4.85 26.45 15.61
N ASN A 119 -6.00 25.78 15.71
CA ASN A 119 -6.90 25.70 14.57
C ASN A 119 -7.55 27.07 14.37
N ALA A 120 -7.49 27.56 13.14
CA ALA A 120 -8.08 28.82 12.73
C ALA A 120 -8.67 28.66 11.33
N LEU A 121 -9.80 29.33 11.08
CA LEU A 121 -10.41 29.34 9.75
C LEU A 121 -9.53 30.16 8.80
N SER A 122 -9.32 29.65 7.60
CA SER A 122 -8.73 30.43 6.53
C SER A 122 -9.64 31.61 6.18
N ASN A 123 -9.07 32.80 5.91
CA ASN A 123 -9.81 34.07 5.74
C ASN A 123 -10.96 34.02 4.72
N ASN A 124 -10.95 33.06 3.78
CA ASN A 124 -11.96 32.91 2.73
C ASN A 124 -12.87 31.69 2.93
N THR A 125 -12.87 31.11 4.14
CA THR A 125 -13.68 29.95 4.51
C THR A 125 -14.73 30.38 5.53
N THR A 126 -15.99 30.11 5.21
CA THR A 126 -17.11 30.31 6.15
C THR A 126 -17.13 29.21 7.22
N THR A 127 -17.72 29.49 8.39
CA THR A 127 -17.90 28.50 9.45
C THR A 127 -18.70 27.27 9.00
N GLY A 128 -19.71 27.46 8.14
CA GLY A 128 -20.46 26.37 7.51
C GLY A 128 -19.61 25.48 6.60
N GLN A 129 -18.69 26.08 5.83
CA GLN A 129 -17.73 25.31 5.02
C GLN A 129 -16.76 24.54 5.93
N ALA A 130 -16.20 25.21 6.93
CA ALA A 130 -15.26 24.63 7.87
C ALA A 130 -15.83 23.42 8.62
N VAL A 131 -17.04 23.54 9.20
CA VAL A 131 -17.68 22.44 9.94
C VAL A 131 -18.00 21.26 9.03
N THR A 132 -18.41 21.53 7.78
CA THR A 132 -18.70 20.47 6.80
C THR A 132 -17.43 19.74 6.37
N VAL A 133 -16.32 20.47 6.16
CA VAL A 133 -15.03 19.84 5.87
C VAL A 133 -14.60 18.95 7.04
N GLU A 134 -14.56 19.48 8.27
CA GLU A 134 -14.18 18.72 9.48
C GLU A 134 -15.04 17.46 9.72
N LEU A 135 -16.32 17.51 9.34
CA LEU A 135 -17.21 16.35 9.31
C LEU A 135 -16.65 15.25 8.40
N PHE A 136 -16.34 15.56 7.13
CA PHE A 136 -15.79 14.56 6.20
C PHE A 136 -14.39 14.09 6.58
N LEU A 137 -13.54 14.98 7.14
CA LEU A 137 -12.21 14.62 7.64
C LEU A 137 -12.30 13.55 8.73
N THR A 138 -13.24 13.70 9.66
CA THR A 138 -13.38 12.79 10.80
C THR A 138 -14.18 11.54 10.45
N LEU A 139 -15.16 11.66 9.54
CA LEU A 139 -15.94 10.53 9.02
C LEU A 139 -15.02 9.46 8.40
N GLN A 140 -14.12 9.85 7.50
CA GLN A 140 -13.22 8.88 6.84
C GLN A 140 -12.25 8.23 7.84
N LEU A 141 -11.80 8.98 8.85
CA LEU A 141 -10.95 8.46 9.92
C LEU A 141 -11.68 7.39 10.72
N VAL A 142 -12.91 7.66 11.15
CA VAL A 142 -13.68 6.72 11.97
C VAL A 142 -14.05 5.46 11.20
N LEU A 143 -14.38 5.57 9.91
CA LEU A 143 -14.58 4.39 9.05
C LEU A 143 -13.31 3.53 8.96
N CYS A 144 -12.13 4.17 8.83
CA CYS A 144 -10.85 3.47 8.81
C CYS A 144 -10.52 2.79 10.14
N ILE A 145 -10.75 3.47 11.27
CA ILE A 145 -10.53 2.94 12.62
C ILE A 145 -11.37 1.68 12.83
N PHE A 146 -12.69 1.77 12.64
CA PHE A 146 -13.55 0.61 12.89
C PHE A 146 -13.20 -0.56 11.96
N ALA A 147 -12.99 -0.33 10.67
CA ALA A 147 -12.62 -1.40 9.75
C ALA A 147 -11.25 -2.04 10.00
N SER A 148 -10.34 -1.31 10.65
CA SER A 148 -9.01 -1.80 11.01
C SER A 148 -8.97 -2.51 12.35
N THR A 149 -9.93 -2.22 13.23
CA THR A 149 -10.03 -2.78 14.59
C THR A 149 -11.16 -3.79 14.75
N ASP A 150 -11.96 -4.02 13.71
CA ASP A 150 -13.03 -5.01 13.72
C ASP A 150 -12.49 -6.44 13.77
N GLU A 151 -12.69 -7.11 14.91
CA GLU A 151 -12.28 -8.49 15.16
C GLU A 151 -12.99 -9.50 14.24
N ARG A 152 -14.14 -9.13 13.64
CA ARG A 152 -14.87 -9.97 12.69
C ARG A 152 -14.11 -10.15 11.36
N ARG A 153 -13.12 -9.29 11.08
CA ARG A 153 -12.29 -9.41 9.86
C ARG A 153 -11.17 -10.43 10.04
N GLY A 154 -11.42 -11.66 9.57
CA GLY A 154 -10.37 -12.67 9.38
C GLY A 154 -9.43 -12.39 8.20
N ASP A 155 -9.76 -11.42 7.33
CA ASP A 155 -8.98 -11.01 6.14
C ASP A 155 -8.07 -9.81 6.40
N ASN A 156 -7.92 -9.35 7.66
CA ASN A 156 -7.19 -8.14 8.02
C ASN A 156 -5.68 -8.29 7.81
N LEU A 157 -5.29 -8.29 6.55
CA LEU A 157 -3.92 -8.28 6.07
C LEU A 157 -3.46 -6.82 6.17
N GLY A 158 -2.74 -6.43 7.22
CA GLY A 158 -2.17 -5.10 7.36
C GLY A 158 -1.93 -4.66 8.80
N THR A 159 -1.34 -3.47 8.98
CA THR A 159 -1.14 -2.86 10.30
C THR A 159 -2.22 -1.80 10.54
N PRO A 160 -3.13 -2.00 11.53
CA PRO A 160 -4.14 -1.00 11.88
C PRO A 160 -3.53 0.36 12.18
N ALA A 161 -2.40 0.36 12.89
CA ALA A 161 -1.63 1.56 13.24
C ALA A 161 -1.26 2.43 12.04
N LEU A 162 -0.60 1.88 11.01
CA LEU A 162 -0.21 2.66 9.83
C LEU A 162 -1.42 3.11 9.02
N SER A 163 -2.44 2.26 8.91
CA SER A 163 -3.67 2.60 8.18
C SER A 163 -4.38 3.79 8.80
N ILE A 164 -4.55 3.78 10.12
CA ILE A 164 -5.15 4.88 10.89
C ILE A 164 -4.27 6.13 10.82
N GLY A 165 -2.95 6.00 11.00
CA GLY A 165 -2.02 7.11 10.89
C GLY A 165 -2.05 7.79 9.51
N PHE A 166 -2.05 7.02 8.43
CA PHE A 166 -2.16 7.58 7.09
C PHE A 166 -3.55 8.16 6.77
N SER A 167 -4.61 7.64 7.38
CA SER A 167 -5.94 8.26 7.31
C SER A 167 -5.97 9.65 7.99
N VAL A 168 -5.22 9.84 9.08
CA VAL A 168 -5.02 11.17 9.68
C VAL A 168 -4.22 12.09 8.76
N ALA A 169 -3.14 11.59 8.14
CA ALA A 169 -2.37 12.36 7.17
C ALA A 169 -3.23 12.80 5.97
N LEU A 170 -4.07 11.91 5.43
CA LEU A 170 -5.04 12.23 4.38
C LEU A 170 -5.96 13.39 4.78
N GLY A 171 -6.47 13.37 6.01
CA GLY A 171 -7.29 14.44 6.55
C GLY A 171 -6.58 15.79 6.52
N HIS A 172 -5.31 15.82 6.93
CA HIS A 172 -4.49 17.04 6.96
C HIS A 172 -4.16 17.57 5.55
N LEU A 173 -3.95 16.69 4.56
CA LEU A 173 -3.65 17.07 3.18
C LEU A 173 -4.76 17.91 2.53
N LEU A 174 -5.99 17.87 3.05
CA LEU A 174 -7.10 18.73 2.66
C LEU A 174 -7.45 19.77 3.75
N GLY A 175 -7.60 19.32 4.99
CA GLY A 175 -8.14 20.11 6.10
C GLY A 175 -7.30 21.32 6.48
N ILE A 176 -5.98 21.27 6.28
CA ILE A 176 -5.08 22.38 6.61
C ILE A 176 -5.51 23.67 5.89
N HIS A 177 -5.95 23.57 4.64
CA HIS A 177 -6.33 24.73 3.82
C HIS A 177 -7.62 25.43 4.29
N TYR A 178 -8.47 24.72 5.04
CA TYR A 178 -9.73 25.27 5.55
C TYR A 178 -9.62 25.73 7.00
N THR A 179 -9.01 24.91 7.86
CA THR A 179 -9.11 25.03 9.33
C THR A 179 -7.81 24.77 10.09
N GLY A 180 -6.70 24.49 9.38
CA GLY A 180 -5.51 23.91 10.01
C GLY A 180 -5.68 22.44 10.44
N CYS A 181 -6.80 21.80 10.04
CA CYS A 181 -7.17 20.41 10.32
C CYS A 181 -7.31 20.09 11.82
N SER A 182 -8.54 20.12 12.33
CA SER A 182 -8.85 19.68 13.70
C SER A 182 -8.92 18.16 13.77
N MET A 183 -9.97 17.58 13.19
CA MET A 183 -10.40 16.18 13.35
C MET A 183 -10.56 15.67 14.80
N ASN A 184 -10.18 16.47 15.79
CA ASN A 184 -9.95 16.08 17.17
C ASN A 184 -10.17 17.28 18.09
N PRO A 185 -11.27 17.30 18.87
CA PRO A 185 -11.56 18.40 19.79
C PRO A 185 -10.45 18.65 20.82
N ALA A 186 -9.76 17.62 21.31
CA ALA A 186 -8.67 17.78 22.29
C ALA A 186 -7.46 18.51 21.68
N ARG A 187 -7.08 18.16 20.45
CA ARG A 187 -6.00 18.83 19.70
C ARG A 187 -6.28 20.30 19.46
N SER A 188 -7.53 20.66 19.21
CA SER A 188 -7.92 22.05 18.97
C SER A 188 -8.05 22.84 20.27
N LEU A 189 -8.58 22.21 21.33
CA LEU A 189 -8.76 22.84 22.64
C LEU A 189 -7.42 23.21 23.29
N ALA A 190 -6.43 22.33 23.21
CA ALA A 190 -5.18 22.51 23.93
C ALA A 190 -4.41 23.81 23.61
N PRO A 191 -4.08 24.13 22.34
CA PRO A 191 -3.40 25.39 22.04
C PRO A 191 -4.33 26.60 22.25
N ALA A 192 -5.65 26.45 22.12
CA ALA A 192 -6.61 27.52 22.42
C ALA A 192 -6.61 27.89 23.92
N VAL A 193 -6.56 26.91 24.81
CA VAL A 193 -6.45 27.11 26.27
C VAL A 193 -5.13 27.78 26.63
N VAL A 194 -4.01 27.30 26.07
CA VAL A 194 -2.68 27.84 26.39
C VAL A 194 -2.49 29.27 25.87
N THR A 195 -3.05 29.59 24.70
CA THR A 195 -2.90 30.92 24.08
C THR A 195 -4.04 31.90 24.40
N GLY A 196 -5.13 31.43 25.01
CA GLY A 196 -6.32 32.22 25.31
C GLY A 196 -7.19 32.58 24.09
N LYS A 197 -6.99 31.92 22.94
CA LYS A 197 -7.69 32.22 21.68
C LYS A 197 -8.70 31.13 21.31
N PHE A 198 -9.99 31.48 21.22
CA PHE A 198 -11.11 30.56 21.01
C PHE A 198 -11.98 30.92 19.80
N ASP A 199 -11.41 31.59 18.81
CA ASP A 199 -12.13 32.00 17.60
C ASP A 199 -12.73 30.79 16.87
N ASP A 200 -14.03 30.86 16.57
CA ASP A 200 -14.81 29.81 15.90
C ASP A 200 -14.69 28.40 16.50
N HIS A 201 -14.30 28.30 17.77
CA HIS A 201 -13.86 27.03 18.37
C HIS A 201 -14.91 25.91 18.33
N TRP A 202 -16.19 26.26 18.34
CA TRP A 202 -17.31 25.32 18.23
C TRP A 202 -17.24 24.45 16.97
N VAL A 203 -16.66 24.96 15.87
CA VAL A 203 -16.46 24.23 14.61
C VAL A 203 -15.63 22.97 14.84
N PHE A 204 -14.59 23.07 15.67
CA PHE A 204 -13.65 22.00 15.98
C PHE A 204 -14.18 20.98 16.98
N TRP A 205 -15.39 21.21 17.52
CA TRP A 205 -16.14 20.24 18.30
C TRP A 205 -17.22 19.58 17.45
N ILE A 206 -18.09 20.40 16.85
CA ILE A 206 -19.28 19.90 16.14
C ILE A 206 -18.89 19.14 14.88
N GLY A 207 -17.98 19.67 14.05
CA GLY A 207 -17.55 19.02 12.82
C GLY A 207 -17.02 17.60 13.10
N PRO A 208 -15.99 17.46 13.96
CA PRO A 208 -15.46 16.15 14.31
C PRO A 208 -16.47 15.21 14.97
N LEU A 209 -17.26 15.69 15.94
CA LEU A 209 -18.25 14.84 16.63
C LEU A 209 -19.32 14.32 15.67
N VAL A 210 -19.86 15.16 14.80
CA VAL A 210 -20.88 14.74 13.82
C VAL A 210 -20.30 13.75 12.82
N GLY A 211 -19.11 14.03 12.28
CA GLY A 211 -18.42 13.12 11.36
C GLY A 211 -18.15 11.75 11.99
N ALA A 212 -17.70 11.74 13.25
CA ALA A 212 -17.41 10.54 13.99
C ALA A 212 -18.67 9.72 14.32
N ILE A 213 -19.75 10.37 14.76
CA ILE A 213 -21.04 9.73 15.01
C ILE A 213 -21.59 9.12 13.71
N LEU A 214 -21.57 9.86 12.60
CA LEU A 214 -22.01 9.33 11.30
C LEU A 214 -21.16 8.13 10.86
N GLY A 215 -19.84 8.18 11.04
CA GLY A 215 -18.96 7.05 10.75
C GLY A 215 -19.30 5.81 11.57
N SER A 216 -19.60 6.00 12.86
CA SER A 216 -20.05 4.92 13.75
C SER A 216 -21.40 4.35 13.33
N LEU A 217 -22.37 5.21 13.01
CA LEU A 217 -23.70 4.78 12.55
C LEU A 217 -23.61 3.99 11.24
N LEU A 218 -22.84 4.50 10.28
CA LEU A 218 -22.63 3.83 9.00
C LEU A 218 -21.94 2.49 9.18
N TYR A 219 -20.84 2.42 9.92
CA TYR A 219 -20.10 1.16 10.07
C TYR A 219 -20.89 0.14 10.91
N ASN A 220 -21.33 0.54 12.10
CA ASN A 220 -21.89 -0.37 13.11
C ASN A 220 -23.38 -0.64 12.95
N TYR A 221 -24.12 0.06 12.08
CA TYR A 221 -25.56 -0.19 11.95
C TYR A 221 -26.00 -0.38 10.51
N VAL A 222 -25.33 0.28 9.56
CA VAL A 222 -25.65 0.13 8.13
C VAL A 222 -24.82 -1.00 7.51
N LEU A 223 -23.50 -0.92 7.58
CA LEU A 223 -22.61 -1.83 6.85
C LEU A 223 -22.44 -3.16 7.59
N PHE A 224 -21.97 -3.12 8.83
CA PHE A 224 -21.67 -4.28 9.66
C PHE A 224 -22.40 -4.23 11.01
N PRO A 225 -23.74 -4.37 11.03
CA PRO A 225 -24.50 -4.40 12.27
C PRO A 225 -23.99 -5.50 13.21
N PRO A 226 -23.66 -5.20 14.48
CA PRO A 226 -23.30 -6.24 15.45
C PRO A 226 -24.55 -7.07 15.73
N ALA A 227 -24.37 -8.39 15.80
CA ALA A 227 -25.41 -9.37 16.15
C ALA A 227 -25.87 -9.29 17.61
N LYS A 228 -25.65 -8.15 18.28
CA LYS A 228 -25.95 -7.95 19.71
C LYS A 228 -27.43 -7.64 19.91
N SER A 229 -28.10 -8.39 20.79
CA SER A 229 -29.48 -8.13 21.22
C SER A 229 -29.60 -6.76 21.91
N LEU A 230 -30.81 -6.20 22.00
CA LEU A 230 -31.04 -4.89 22.64
C LEU A 230 -30.63 -4.90 24.12
N SER A 231 -30.81 -6.04 24.80
CA SER A 231 -30.32 -6.33 26.15
C SER A 231 -28.79 -6.34 26.23
N GLU A 232 -28.08 -6.94 25.27
CA GLU A 232 -26.61 -6.95 25.24
C GLU A 232 -26.03 -5.56 24.95
N ARG A 233 -26.70 -4.74 24.12
CA ARG A 233 -26.29 -3.34 23.90
C ARG A 233 -26.40 -2.53 25.19
N LEU A 234 -27.49 -2.72 25.93
CA LEU A 234 -27.68 -2.15 27.27
C LEU A 234 -26.66 -2.70 28.28
N ALA A 235 -26.24 -3.96 28.14
CA ALA A 235 -25.24 -4.62 28.97
C ALA A 235 -23.83 -4.06 28.71
N VAL A 236 -23.44 -3.83 27.46
CA VAL A 236 -22.16 -3.17 27.10
C VAL A 236 -22.12 -1.73 27.60
N LEU A 237 -23.22 -0.97 27.44
CA LEU A 237 -23.35 0.37 28.02
C LEU A 237 -23.18 0.37 29.55
N LYS A 238 -23.50 -0.75 30.20
CA LYS A 238 -23.36 -0.98 31.66
C LYS A 238 -22.10 -1.76 32.08
N GLY A 239 -21.26 -2.23 31.14
CA GLY A 239 -20.01 -2.97 31.41
C GLY A 239 -20.17 -4.46 31.76
N LEU A 240 -21.05 -5.19 31.09
CA LEU A 240 -21.28 -6.65 31.23
C LEU A 240 -20.96 -7.41 29.93
N GLU A 241 -20.51 -8.66 30.03
CA GLU A 241 -19.93 -9.48 28.95
C GLU A 241 -21.00 -10.23 28.10
N PRO A 242 -20.89 -10.31 26.75
CA PRO A 242 -21.83 -11.04 25.90
C PRO A 242 -21.24 -12.28 25.19
N ASP A 243 -22.06 -13.34 25.02
CA ASP A 243 -21.76 -14.54 24.22
C ASP A 243 -22.28 -14.42 22.77
N THR A 244 -21.64 -15.10 21.81
CA THR A 244 -21.97 -15.03 20.37
C THR A 244 -22.14 -16.41 19.73
N ASP A 245 -23.16 -16.56 18.87
CA ASP A 245 -23.04 -17.37 17.65
C ASP A 245 -24.14 -17.05 16.61
N TRP A 246 -23.93 -17.58 15.39
CA TRP A 246 -24.79 -17.79 14.21
C TRP A 246 -24.57 -16.91 12.95
N GLU A 247 -24.40 -17.62 11.82
CA GLU A 247 -24.29 -17.16 10.42
C GLU A 247 -25.64 -17.23 9.69
N GLU A 248 -25.88 -16.32 8.73
CA GLU A 248 -26.84 -16.56 7.63
C GLU A 248 -26.38 -15.98 6.28
N ARG A 249 -26.75 -16.69 5.20
CA ARG A 249 -26.51 -16.37 3.77
C ARG A 249 -27.82 -15.98 3.08
N GLU A 250 -27.77 -15.14 2.04
CA GLU A 250 -28.77 -15.18 0.94
C GLU A 250 -28.37 -14.43 -0.37
N LYS A 251 -29.21 -14.60 -1.42
CA LYS A 251 -29.01 -14.50 -2.89
C LYS A 251 -28.49 -13.17 -3.48
N GLU A 252 -27.74 -13.23 -4.60
CA GLU A 252 -26.87 -12.13 -5.09
C GLU A 252 -27.56 -10.77 -5.38
N VAL A 253 -28.63 -10.66 -6.18
CA VAL A 253 -29.06 -9.33 -6.71
C VAL A 253 -30.20 -8.66 -5.92
N CYS A 254 -30.82 -9.38 -4.99
CA CYS A 254 -31.81 -8.83 -4.04
C CYS A 254 -31.35 -9.00 -2.58
N SER A 255 -30.11 -9.42 -2.34
CA SER A 255 -29.58 -9.47 -0.98
C SER A 255 -29.30 -8.08 -0.46
N VAL A 256 -29.55 -7.91 0.83
CA VAL A 256 -29.08 -6.78 1.62
C VAL A 256 -27.56 -6.58 1.45
N ALA A 257 -26.79 -7.66 1.31
CA ALA A 257 -25.34 -7.60 1.08
C ALA A 257 -24.97 -6.90 -0.25
N PHE A 258 -25.71 -7.16 -1.33
CA PHE A 258 -25.47 -6.49 -2.61
C PHE A 258 -25.84 -5.01 -2.57
N LEU A 259 -26.96 -4.65 -1.94
CA LEU A 259 -27.32 -3.25 -1.76
C LEU A 259 -26.27 -2.49 -0.94
N LYS A 260 -25.78 -3.09 0.15
CA LYS A 260 -24.66 -2.57 0.96
C LYS A 260 -23.40 -2.38 0.11
N ALA A 261 -23.09 -3.34 -0.76
CA ALA A 261 -21.93 -3.27 -1.63
C ALA A 261 -22.03 -2.12 -2.66
N VAL A 262 -23.19 -1.95 -3.30
CA VAL A 262 -23.44 -0.83 -4.23
C VAL A 262 -23.36 0.52 -3.50
N PHE A 263 -23.94 0.62 -2.30
CA PHE A 263 -23.84 1.82 -1.47
C PHE A 263 -22.39 2.11 -1.04
N ALA A 264 -21.62 1.08 -0.68
CA ALA A 264 -20.22 1.23 -0.31
C ALA A 264 -19.37 1.73 -1.47
N GLU A 265 -19.61 1.26 -2.70
CA GLU A 265 -18.94 1.77 -3.91
C GLU A 265 -19.29 3.25 -4.17
N PHE A 266 -20.56 3.64 -4.04
CA PHE A 266 -20.99 5.04 -4.13
C PHE A 266 -20.28 5.91 -3.08
N LEU A 267 -20.34 5.51 -1.82
CA LEU A 267 -19.80 6.26 -0.68
C LEU A 267 -18.27 6.37 -0.78
N ALA A 268 -17.59 5.29 -1.14
CA ALA A 268 -16.15 5.28 -1.32
C ALA A 268 -15.74 6.22 -2.46
N THR A 269 -16.39 6.15 -3.63
CA THR A 269 -16.01 7.04 -4.74
C THR A 269 -16.33 8.51 -4.46
N LEU A 270 -17.41 8.80 -3.71
CA LEU A 270 -17.70 10.15 -3.23
C LEU A 270 -16.57 10.70 -2.36
N ILE A 271 -16.17 9.96 -1.32
CA ILE A 271 -15.12 10.40 -0.39
C ILE A 271 -13.78 10.50 -1.13
N PHE A 272 -13.46 9.52 -1.97
CA PHE A 272 -12.24 9.51 -2.78
C PHE A 272 -12.14 10.76 -3.66
N VAL A 273 -13.19 11.10 -4.40
CA VAL A 273 -13.20 12.27 -5.29
C VAL A 273 -13.17 13.58 -4.50
N PHE A 274 -13.84 13.65 -3.34
CA PHE A 274 -13.78 14.80 -2.45
C PHE A 274 -12.34 15.09 -2.00
N PHE A 275 -11.63 14.10 -1.46
CA PHE A 275 -10.23 14.25 -1.00
C PHE A 275 -9.25 14.44 -2.15
N GLY A 276 -9.37 13.62 -3.20
CA GLY A 276 -8.50 13.68 -4.36
C GLY A 276 -8.51 15.07 -4.99
N LEU A 277 -9.69 15.55 -5.41
CA LEU A 277 -9.81 16.87 -6.02
C LEU A 277 -9.46 17.99 -5.05
N GLY A 278 -9.88 17.89 -3.78
CA GLY A 278 -9.63 18.91 -2.76
C GLY A 278 -8.14 19.14 -2.52
N SER A 279 -7.36 18.07 -2.43
CA SER A 279 -5.90 18.14 -2.28
C SER A 279 -5.16 18.67 -3.52
N ALA A 280 -5.80 18.66 -4.68
CA ALA A 280 -5.24 19.10 -5.95
C ALA A 280 -5.68 20.51 -6.38
N LEU A 281 -6.55 21.17 -5.60
CA LEU A 281 -6.93 22.55 -5.87
C LEU A 281 -5.71 23.48 -5.76
N LYS A 282 -5.71 24.56 -6.54
CA LYS A 282 -4.64 25.56 -6.50
C LYS A 282 -4.86 26.49 -5.31
N TRP A 283 -4.54 25.99 -4.13
CA TRP A 283 -4.70 26.71 -2.87
C TRP A 283 -3.79 27.93 -2.81
N PRO A 284 -4.35 29.15 -2.60
CA PRO A 284 -3.54 30.35 -2.50
C PRO A 284 -2.68 30.40 -1.24
N SER A 285 -3.04 29.63 -0.21
CA SER A 285 -2.27 29.52 1.03
C SER A 285 -0.95 28.75 0.84
N ALA A 286 -0.98 27.69 0.02
CA ALA A 286 0.19 26.89 -0.33
C ALA A 286 -0.16 26.04 -1.55
N LEU A 287 0.53 26.23 -2.66
CA LEU A 287 0.31 25.41 -3.86
C LEU A 287 0.71 23.95 -3.57
N PRO A 288 -0.17 22.97 -3.85
CA PRO A 288 0.13 21.58 -3.56
C PRO A 288 1.25 21.08 -4.48
N THR A 289 2.26 20.43 -3.89
CA THR A 289 3.32 19.78 -4.65
C THR A 289 2.82 18.49 -5.30
N ILE A 290 3.52 17.98 -6.32
CA ILE A 290 3.14 16.71 -6.97
C ILE A 290 3.16 15.56 -5.97
N LEU A 291 4.16 15.48 -5.11
CA LEU A 291 4.21 14.45 -4.06
C LEU A 291 3.02 14.55 -3.09
N GLN A 292 2.62 15.77 -2.72
CA GLN A 292 1.46 16.02 -1.86
C GLN A 292 0.16 15.51 -2.51
N ILE A 293 -0.08 15.84 -3.78
CA ILE A 293 -1.24 15.37 -4.54
C ILE A 293 -1.21 13.85 -4.67
N SER A 294 -0.08 13.29 -5.10
CA SER A 294 0.08 11.84 -5.29
C SER A 294 -0.23 11.06 -4.01
N LEU A 295 0.29 11.51 -2.86
CA LEU A 295 0.00 10.88 -1.57
C LEU A 295 -1.47 11.05 -1.17
N ALA A 296 -2.09 12.21 -1.38
CA ALA A 296 -3.50 12.38 -1.05
C ALA A 296 -4.41 11.42 -1.82
N PHE A 297 -4.22 11.28 -3.13
CA PHE A 297 -4.98 10.33 -3.95
C PHE A 297 -4.73 8.88 -3.53
N GLY A 298 -3.47 8.51 -3.28
CA GLY A 298 -3.12 7.16 -2.88
C GLY A 298 -3.60 6.78 -1.49
N LEU A 299 -3.41 7.66 -0.51
CA LEU A 299 -3.89 7.44 0.87
C LEU A 299 -5.42 7.46 0.93
N ALA A 300 -6.12 8.23 0.08
CA ALA A 300 -7.58 8.14 -0.04
C ALA A 300 -8.02 6.74 -0.48
N ILE A 301 -7.45 6.20 -1.55
CA ILE A 301 -7.79 4.84 -1.99
C ILE A 301 -7.41 3.80 -0.93
N GLY A 302 -6.20 3.87 -0.36
CA GLY A 302 -5.78 2.92 0.66
C GLY A 302 -6.70 2.93 1.89
N THR A 303 -7.06 4.12 2.38
CA THR A 303 -8.00 4.28 3.50
C THR A 303 -9.36 3.69 3.18
N LEU A 304 -9.90 3.96 1.99
CA LEU A 304 -11.23 3.51 1.59
C LEU A 304 -11.30 2.02 1.27
N VAL A 305 -10.24 1.44 0.71
CA VAL A 305 -10.12 -0.02 0.53
C VAL A 305 -10.05 -0.70 1.90
N GLN A 306 -9.28 -0.16 2.85
CA GLN A 306 -9.25 -0.68 4.22
C GLN A 306 -10.63 -0.57 4.90
N ALA A 307 -11.34 0.55 4.69
CA ALA A 307 -12.61 0.84 5.33
C ALA A 307 -13.81 0.09 4.75
N LEU A 308 -13.93 0.06 3.42
CA LEU A 308 -15.13 -0.36 2.68
C LEU A 308 -14.88 -1.53 1.73
N GLY A 309 -13.63 -1.94 1.55
CA GLY A 309 -13.24 -3.14 0.80
C GLY A 309 -13.93 -4.42 1.30
N PRO A 310 -14.02 -4.66 2.62
CA PRO A 310 -14.73 -5.84 3.15
C PRO A 310 -16.23 -5.90 2.80
N VAL A 311 -16.85 -4.75 2.51
CA VAL A 311 -18.28 -4.69 2.13
C VAL A 311 -18.48 -5.03 0.64
N SER A 312 -17.65 -4.44 -0.23
CA SER A 312 -17.92 -4.39 -1.67
C SER A 312 -16.82 -5.01 -2.54
N GLY A 313 -15.64 -5.23 -1.99
CA GLY A 313 -14.40 -5.41 -2.74
C GLY A 313 -13.62 -4.11 -2.94
N GLY A 314 -14.24 -2.94 -2.74
CA GLY A 314 -13.57 -1.64 -2.78
C GLY A 314 -12.96 -1.31 -4.14
N HIS A 315 -13.72 -1.45 -5.22
CA HIS A 315 -13.24 -1.19 -6.57
C HIS A 315 -12.99 0.30 -6.79
N ILE A 316 -13.97 1.15 -6.43
CA ILE A 316 -13.90 2.63 -6.41
C ILE A 316 -13.56 3.22 -7.81
N ASN A 317 -13.58 2.39 -8.85
CA ASN A 317 -13.03 2.67 -10.17
C ASN A 317 -13.71 1.80 -11.25
N PRO A 318 -14.34 2.42 -12.27
CA PRO A 318 -14.95 1.69 -13.37
C PRO A 318 -13.97 0.79 -14.12
N ALA A 319 -12.72 1.22 -14.32
CA ALA A 319 -11.71 0.44 -15.04
C ALA A 319 -11.38 -0.88 -14.31
N ILE A 320 -11.24 -0.84 -12.99
CA ILE A 320 -10.98 -2.04 -12.16
C ILE A 320 -12.20 -2.95 -12.13
N THR A 321 -13.40 -2.38 -12.01
CA THR A 321 -14.65 -3.16 -12.03
C THR A 321 -14.81 -3.93 -13.33
N LEU A 322 -14.61 -3.27 -14.47
CA LEU A 322 -14.68 -3.90 -15.78
C LEU A 322 -13.55 -4.92 -15.98
N ALA A 323 -12.35 -4.65 -15.46
CA ALA A 323 -11.24 -5.61 -15.53
C ALA A 323 -11.50 -6.88 -14.70
N LEU A 324 -12.14 -6.77 -13.53
CA LEU A 324 -12.56 -7.94 -12.73
C LEU A 324 -13.67 -8.73 -13.40
N LEU A 325 -14.55 -8.07 -14.17
CA LEU A 325 -15.52 -8.74 -15.03
C LEU A 325 -14.80 -9.52 -16.15
N VAL A 326 -13.87 -8.88 -16.87
CA VAL A 326 -13.02 -9.54 -17.89
C VAL A 326 -12.21 -10.68 -17.29
N GLY A 327 -11.72 -10.53 -16.06
CA GLY A 327 -11.01 -11.55 -15.29
C GLY A 327 -11.88 -12.70 -14.76
N ASN A 328 -13.18 -12.71 -15.04
CA ASN A 328 -14.14 -13.70 -14.52
C ASN A 328 -14.15 -13.77 -12.98
N GLN A 329 -14.07 -12.62 -12.31
CA GLN A 329 -14.08 -12.50 -10.84
C GLN A 329 -15.42 -12.01 -10.29
N ILE A 330 -16.21 -11.28 -11.09
CA ILE A 330 -17.52 -10.74 -10.70
C ILE A 330 -18.58 -10.97 -11.78
N SER A 331 -19.85 -10.85 -11.38
CA SER A 331 -21.01 -10.92 -12.27
C SER A 331 -21.18 -9.64 -13.09
N LEU A 332 -21.81 -9.76 -14.26
CA LEU A 332 -22.11 -8.62 -15.14
C LEU A 332 -23.01 -7.59 -14.46
N LEU A 333 -24.01 -8.05 -13.70
CA LEU A 333 -24.91 -7.17 -12.96
C LEU A 333 -24.16 -6.39 -11.89
N ARG A 334 -23.32 -7.05 -11.08
CA ARG A 334 -22.46 -6.35 -10.11
C ARG A 334 -21.61 -5.29 -10.78
N ALA A 335 -20.99 -5.63 -11.92
CA ALA A 335 -20.18 -4.68 -12.67
C ALA A 335 -20.98 -3.43 -13.09
N ALA A 336 -22.18 -3.62 -13.66
CA ALA A 336 -23.02 -2.52 -14.10
C ALA A 336 -23.44 -1.61 -12.93
N PHE A 337 -23.94 -2.18 -11.82
CA PHE A 337 -24.37 -1.40 -10.66
C PHE A 337 -23.20 -0.68 -9.98
N TYR A 338 -22.03 -1.31 -9.89
CA TYR A 338 -20.83 -0.69 -9.33
C TYR A 338 -20.38 0.51 -10.17
N VAL A 339 -20.32 0.38 -11.50
CA VAL A 339 -19.94 1.49 -12.39
C VAL A 339 -20.90 2.66 -12.23
N VAL A 340 -22.22 2.42 -12.19
CA VAL A 340 -23.20 3.49 -11.98
C VAL A 340 -23.01 4.15 -10.60
N ALA A 341 -22.87 3.36 -9.54
CA ALA A 341 -22.65 3.87 -8.19
C ALA A 341 -21.38 4.73 -8.07
N GLN A 342 -20.29 4.28 -8.69
CA GLN A 342 -19.01 5.00 -8.72
C GLN A 342 -19.14 6.34 -9.47
N LEU A 343 -19.82 6.36 -10.63
CA LEU A 343 -20.02 7.60 -11.40
C LEU A 343 -20.88 8.61 -10.63
N VAL A 344 -21.98 8.16 -10.01
CA VAL A 344 -22.84 9.01 -9.19
C VAL A 344 -22.11 9.50 -7.94
N GLY A 345 -21.32 8.62 -7.30
CA GLY A 345 -20.47 8.97 -6.16
C GLY A 345 -19.46 10.05 -6.53
N ALA A 346 -18.78 9.92 -7.67
CA ALA A 346 -17.82 10.90 -8.15
C ALA A 346 -18.46 12.28 -8.42
N ILE A 347 -19.67 12.32 -9.01
CA ILE A 347 -20.42 13.56 -9.21
C ILE A 347 -20.76 14.19 -7.86
N ALA A 348 -21.25 13.40 -6.90
CA ALA A 348 -21.59 13.89 -5.56
C ALA A 348 -20.37 14.44 -4.82
N GLY A 349 -19.24 13.72 -4.84
CA GLY A 349 -17.99 14.16 -4.20
C GLY A 349 -17.44 15.46 -4.79
N ALA A 350 -17.45 15.57 -6.13
CA ALA A 350 -17.07 16.80 -6.82
C ALA A 350 -18.06 17.95 -6.53
N GLY A 351 -19.37 17.67 -6.48
CA GLY A 351 -20.42 18.65 -6.21
C GLY A 351 -20.33 19.23 -4.80
N ILE A 352 -20.10 18.37 -3.80
CA ILE A 352 -19.85 18.79 -2.42
C ILE A 352 -18.60 19.66 -2.36
N LEU A 353 -17.49 19.22 -2.97
CA LEU A 353 -16.27 20.04 -3.02
C LEU A 353 -16.48 21.38 -3.73
N TYR A 354 -17.26 21.42 -4.81
CA TYR A 354 -17.57 22.66 -5.54
C TYR A 354 -18.29 23.67 -4.63
N GLY A 355 -19.26 23.21 -3.84
CA GLY A 355 -19.97 24.05 -2.86
C GLY A 355 -19.07 24.52 -1.72
N LEU A 356 -18.12 23.68 -1.30
CA LEU A 356 -17.25 23.97 -0.16
C LEU A 356 -15.99 24.77 -0.50
N ALA A 357 -15.42 24.57 -1.69
CA ALA A 357 -14.18 25.23 -2.08
C ALA A 357 -14.38 26.74 -2.21
N PRO A 358 -13.52 27.54 -1.53
CA PRO A 358 -13.48 29.00 -1.70
C PRO A 358 -13.30 29.37 -3.17
N LEU A 359 -13.95 30.45 -3.63
CA LEU A 359 -13.98 30.84 -5.05
C LEU A 359 -12.58 31.01 -5.66
N ASN A 360 -11.64 31.52 -4.87
CA ASN A 360 -10.25 31.72 -5.28
C ASN A 360 -9.42 30.43 -5.38
N ALA A 361 -9.82 29.35 -4.71
CA ALA A 361 -9.18 28.03 -4.79
C ALA A 361 -9.89 27.08 -5.77
N ARG A 362 -11.20 27.28 -5.98
CA ARG A 362 -12.09 26.39 -6.75
C ARG A 362 -11.57 26.11 -8.16
N GLY A 363 -11.10 27.14 -8.86
CA GLY A 363 -10.56 27.03 -10.21
C GLY A 363 -11.43 26.17 -11.14
N ASN A 364 -10.81 25.19 -11.81
CA ASN A 364 -11.50 24.20 -12.64
C ASN A 364 -11.86 22.91 -11.88
N LEU A 365 -11.89 22.94 -10.53
CA LEU A 365 -12.20 21.80 -9.67
C LEU A 365 -11.34 20.55 -9.94
N ALA A 366 -10.05 20.77 -10.23
CA ALA A 366 -9.08 19.72 -10.54
C ALA A 366 -9.55 18.69 -11.60
N VAL A 367 -10.33 19.15 -12.59
CA VAL A 367 -10.65 18.36 -13.80
C VAL A 367 -9.34 17.94 -14.50
N ASN A 368 -9.26 16.67 -14.89
CA ASN A 368 -8.11 16.17 -15.66
C ASN A 368 -8.00 16.90 -17.00
N ALA A 369 -6.76 17.24 -17.35
CA ALA A 369 -6.43 17.97 -18.56
C ALA A 369 -5.12 17.44 -19.12
N LEU A 370 -5.09 17.25 -20.44
CA LEU A 370 -3.84 16.93 -21.12
C LEU A 370 -2.91 18.14 -21.01
N ASN A 371 -1.63 17.87 -20.78
CA ASN A 371 -0.58 18.86 -20.97
C ASN A 371 -0.60 19.32 -22.43
N ASN A 372 -0.43 20.62 -22.68
CA ASN A 372 -0.43 21.20 -24.02
C ASN A 372 0.60 20.55 -24.95
N ASN A 373 1.70 20.03 -24.41
CA ASN A 373 2.76 19.36 -25.16
C ASN A 373 2.53 17.84 -25.30
N THR A 374 1.40 17.31 -24.81
CA THR A 374 1.07 15.88 -24.85
C THR A 374 -0.10 15.62 -25.79
N THR A 375 0.12 14.79 -26.80
CA THR A 375 -0.93 14.37 -27.74
C THR A 375 -1.93 13.40 -27.09
N PRO A 376 -3.18 13.29 -27.58
CA PRO A 376 -4.14 12.30 -27.08
C PRO A 376 -3.63 10.86 -27.13
N GLY A 377 -2.88 10.48 -28.18
CA GLY A 377 -2.29 9.14 -28.29
C GLY A 377 -1.25 8.87 -27.21
N GLN A 378 -0.36 9.83 -26.93
CA GLN A 378 0.60 9.72 -25.82
C GLN A 378 -0.12 9.60 -24.47
N ALA A 379 -1.16 10.41 -24.27
CA ALA A 379 -1.97 10.38 -23.06
C ALA A 379 -2.67 9.02 -22.84
N VAL A 380 -3.21 8.38 -23.91
CA VAL A 380 -3.78 7.03 -23.83
C VAL A 380 -2.74 6.01 -23.37
N VAL A 381 -1.54 6.03 -23.95
CA VAL A 381 -0.47 5.08 -23.59
C VAL A 381 -0.03 5.27 -22.15
N VAL A 382 0.12 6.51 -21.69
CA VAL A 382 0.43 6.81 -20.29
C VAL A 382 -0.67 6.25 -19.39
N GLU A 383 -1.92 6.66 -19.58
CA GLU A 383 -3.05 6.22 -18.74
C GLU A 383 -3.26 4.70 -18.73
N LEU A 384 -2.97 4.04 -19.86
CA LEU A 384 -2.93 2.58 -19.97
C LEU A 384 -1.89 1.99 -19.03
N ILE A 385 -0.63 2.45 -19.08
CA ILE A 385 0.46 1.94 -18.22
C ILE A 385 0.17 2.22 -16.74
N LEU A 386 -0.30 3.43 -16.41
CA LEU A 386 -0.64 3.82 -15.04
C LEU A 386 -1.71 2.90 -14.44
N THR A 387 -2.76 2.60 -15.21
CA THR A 387 -3.87 1.76 -14.73
C THR A 387 -3.54 0.27 -14.79
N PHE A 388 -2.69 -0.14 -15.74
CA PHE A 388 -2.20 -1.50 -15.85
C PHE A 388 -1.42 -1.92 -14.60
N GLN A 389 -0.47 -1.10 -14.12
CA GLN A 389 0.26 -1.43 -12.88
C GLN A 389 -0.67 -1.43 -11.66
N LEU A 390 -1.64 -0.52 -11.60
CA LEU A 390 -2.63 -0.50 -10.52
C LEU A 390 -3.44 -1.80 -10.48
N ALA A 391 -3.97 -2.22 -11.62
CA ALA A 391 -4.77 -3.43 -11.73
C ALA A 391 -3.94 -4.68 -11.36
N LEU A 392 -2.68 -4.79 -11.81
CA LEU A 392 -1.78 -5.87 -11.37
C LEU A 392 -1.53 -5.85 -9.86
N CYS A 393 -1.34 -4.66 -9.27
CA CYS A 393 -1.15 -4.51 -7.82
C CYS A 393 -2.37 -5.06 -7.07
N ILE A 394 -3.57 -4.66 -7.49
CA ILE A 394 -4.84 -5.10 -6.92
C ILE A 394 -4.95 -6.62 -7.02
N PHE A 395 -4.87 -7.19 -8.23
CA PHE A 395 -5.06 -8.63 -8.41
C PHE A 395 -4.03 -9.45 -7.63
N SER A 396 -2.76 -9.03 -7.63
CA SER A 396 -1.71 -9.71 -6.87
C SER A 396 -1.85 -9.60 -5.34
N SER A 397 -2.53 -8.57 -4.84
CA SER A 397 -2.69 -8.31 -3.41
C SER A 397 -3.99 -8.86 -2.85
N THR A 398 -4.99 -9.11 -3.70
CA THR A 398 -6.31 -9.65 -3.30
C THR A 398 -6.55 -11.09 -3.78
N ASP A 399 -5.55 -11.74 -4.39
CA ASP A 399 -5.67 -13.13 -4.80
C ASP A 399 -5.54 -14.08 -3.60
N SER A 400 -6.61 -14.83 -3.31
CA SER A 400 -6.65 -15.83 -2.24
C SER A 400 -5.67 -16.98 -2.44
N ARG A 401 -5.11 -17.16 -3.64
CA ARG A 401 -4.07 -18.17 -3.95
C ARG A 401 -2.68 -17.70 -3.53
N ARG A 402 -2.53 -16.44 -3.10
CA ARG A 402 -1.26 -15.93 -2.60
C ARG A 402 -0.97 -16.52 -1.21
N THR A 403 0.21 -17.12 -1.07
CA THR A 403 0.66 -17.85 0.13
C THR A 403 1.84 -17.16 0.83
N GLY A 404 2.49 -16.19 0.18
CA GLY A 404 3.56 -15.40 0.78
C GLY A 404 3.03 -14.12 1.43
N PRO A 405 3.82 -13.45 2.29
CA PRO A 405 3.40 -12.22 2.97
C PRO A 405 2.92 -11.17 1.96
N VAL A 406 1.67 -10.72 2.12
CA VAL A 406 1.07 -9.68 1.26
C VAL A 406 1.35 -8.28 1.84
N GLY A 407 1.64 -8.19 3.14
CA GLY A 407 1.64 -6.92 3.86
C GLY A 407 0.22 -6.40 4.03
N SER A 408 0.02 -5.10 3.82
CA SER A 408 -1.31 -4.49 3.75
C SER A 408 -1.75 -4.32 2.29
N PRO A 409 -2.72 -5.11 1.78
CA PRO A 409 -3.24 -4.93 0.43
C PRO A 409 -3.77 -3.52 0.21
N ALA A 410 -4.49 -2.96 1.20
CA ALA A 410 -5.04 -1.62 1.13
C ALA A 410 -3.94 -0.56 0.94
N LEU A 411 -2.88 -0.61 1.75
CA LEU A 411 -1.75 0.31 1.62
C LEU A 411 -0.98 0.09 0.32
N SER A 412 -0.74 -1.16 -0.09
CA SER A 412 -0.08 -1.47 -1.37
C SER A 412 -0.86 -0.90 -2.57
N ILE A 413 -2.19 -1.06 -2.58
CA ILE A 413 -3.06 -0.54 -3.63
C ILE A 413 -3.07 1.00 -3.60
N GLY A 414 -3.18 1.61 -2.43
CA GLY A 414 -3.12 3.07 -2.28
C GLY A 414 -1.79 3.64 -2.77
N LEU A 415 -0.66 3.06 -2.38
CA LEU A 415 0.66 3.50 -2.82
C LEU A 415 0.91 3.22 -4.31
N SER A 416 0.26 2.23 -4.90
CA SER A 416 0.25 2.04 -6.36
C SER A 416 -0.47 3.19 -7.10
N VAL A 417 -1.50 3.78 -6.50
CA VAL A 417 -2.12 5.02 -7.01
C VAL A 417 -1.17 6.21 -6.87
N THR A 418 -0.46 6.33 -5.73
CA THR A 418 0.60 7.34 -5.53
C THR A 418 1.66 7.25 -6.62
N LEU A 419 2.16 6.04 -6.90
CA LEU A 419 3.14 5.77 -7.97
C LEU A 419 2.63 6.26 -9.33
N GLY A 420 1.36 5.98 -9.63
CA GLY A 420 0.73 6.45 -10.85
C GLY A 420 0.71 7.98 -10.98
N HIS A 421 0.36 8.69 -9.90
CA HIS A 421 0.30 10.16 -9.89
C HIS A 421 1.68 10.82 -10.00
N LEU A 422 2.72 10.22 -9.40
CA LEU A 422 4.10 10.73 -9.44
C LEU A 422 4.67 10.89 -10.87
N VAL A 423 4.07 10.19 -11.84
CA VAL A 423 4.39 10.32 -13.27
C VAL A 423 3.21 10.91 -14.06
N GLY A 424 2.00 10.38 -13.86
CA GLY A 424 0.82 10.73 -14.65
C GLY A 424 0.37 12.19 -14.57
N ILE A 425 0.63 12.87 -13.45
CA ILE A 425 0.25 14.28 -13.27
C ILE A 425 0.86 15.15 -14.38
N TYR A 426 2.09 14.87 -14.80
CA TYR A 426 2.79 15.65 -15.82
C TYR A 426 2.18 15.59 -17.22
N PHE A 427 1.45 14.51 -17.53
CA PHE A 427 0.87 14.26 -18.85
C PHE A 427 -0.62 14.61 -18.91
N THR A 428 -1.39 14.20 -17.90
CA THR A 428 -2.86 14.19 -17.95
C THR A 428 -3.55 14.71 -16.69
N GLY A 429 -2.81 15.04 -15.65
CA GLY A 429 -3.36 15.22 -14.30
C GLY A 429 -3.66 13.89 -13.58
N CYS A 430 -3.30 12.76 -14.19
CA CYS A 430 -3.51 11.39 -13.71
C CYS A 430 -5.00 11.02 -13.55
N SER A 431 -5.57 10.39 -14.59
CA SER A 431 -6.91 9.80 -14.53
C SER A 431 -6.88 8.51 -13.73
N MET A 432 -6.30 7.45 -14.29
CA MET A 432 -6.37 6.05 -13.84
C MET A 432 -7.78 5.48 -13.58
N ASN A 433 -8.79 6.33 -13.61
CA ASN A 433 -10.12 6.08 -13.10
C ASN A 433 -11.13 6.96 -13.86
N PRO A 434 -12.00 6.36 -14.69
CA PRO A 434 -13.00 7.11 -15.44
C PRO A 434 -13.93 7.95 -14.55
N ALA A 435 -14.33 7.47 -13.37
CA ALA A 435 -15.22 8.20 -12.47
C ALA A 435 -14.55 9.45 -11.87
N ARG A 436 -13.26 9.36 -11.48
CA ARG A 436 -12.47 10.52 -11.01
C ARG A 436 -12.37 11.62 -12.05
N SER A 437 -12.32 11.27 -13.32
CA SER A 437 -12.28 12.22 -14.43
C SER A 437 -13.65 12.77 -14.76
N PHE A 438 -14.67 11.91 -14.76
CA PHE A 438 -16.05 12.24 -15.12
C PHE A 438 -16.74 13.14 -14.09
N GLY A 439 -16.61 12.84 -12.80
CA GLY A 439 -17.26 13.59 -11.71
C GLY A 439 -17.08 15.11 -11.79
N PRO A 440 -15.84 15.64 -11.73
CA PRO A 440 -15.62 17.08 -11.82
C PRO A 440 -15.94 17.64 -13.21
N ALA A 441 -15.79 16.86 -14.28
CA ALA A 441 -16.13 17.32 -15.64
C ALA A 441 -17.64 17.57 -15.79
N VAL A 442 -18.48 16.75 -15.16
CA VAL A 442 -19.94 16.94 -15.09
C VAL A 442 -20.29 18.17 -14.25
N VAL A 443 -19.75 18.27 -13.03
CA VAL A 443 -20.06 19.39 -12.12
C VAL A 443 -19.67 20.73 -12.72
N MET A 444 -18.51 20.79 -13.38
CA MET A 444 -18.02 22.00 -14.05
C MET A 444 -18.66 22.23 -15.43
N LYS A 445 -19.51 21.32 -15.92
CA LYS A 445 -20.06 21.32 -17.29
C LYS A 445 -18.96 21.50 -18.35
N ARG A 446 -17.83 20.83 -18.14
CA ARG A 446 -16.61 20.92 -18.98
C ARG A 446 -16.07 19.54 -19.29
N LEU A 447 -16.65 18.90 -20.30
CA LEU A 447 -16.06 17.74 -20.95
C LEU A 447 -15.07 18.22 -22.02
N SER A 448 -13.78 17.94 -21.83
CA SER A 448 -12.78 18.26 -22.85
C SER A 448 -12.94 17.34 -24.07
N PRO A 449 -12.54 17.76 -25.29
CA PRO A 449 -12.57 16.90 -26.46
C PRO A 449 -11.73 15.62 -26.29
N ALA A 450 -10.68 15.68 -25.48
CA ALA A 450 -9.82 14.54 -25.15
C ALA A 450 -10.33 13.69 -23.97
N HIS A 451 -11.53 13.94 -23.44
CA HIS A 451 -12.04 13.24 -22.25
C HIS A 451 -12.13 11.71 -22.45
N TRP A 452 -12.33 11.24 -23.69
CA TRP A 452 -12.37 9.81 -24.02
C TRP A 452 -11.07 9.08 -23.64
N VAL A 453 -9.92 9.79 -23.61
CA VAL A 453 -8.62 9.24 -23.17
C VAL A 453 -8.72 8.71 -21.74
N PHE A 454 -9.46 9.40 -20.88
CA PHE A 454 -9.64 9.06 -19.47
C PHE A 454 -10.59 7.88 -19.24
N TRP A 455 -11.23 7.39 -20.30
CA TRP A 455 -12.02 6.16 -20.31
C TRP A 455 -11.24 5.02 -20.95
N VAL A 456 -10.80 5.22 -22.19
CA VAL A 456 -10.14 4.18 -22.99
C VAL A 456 -8.81 3.77 -22.38
N GLY A 457 -7.93 4.73 -22.05
CA GLY A 457 -6.62 4.43 -21.46
C GLY A 457 -6.74 3.55 -20.21
N PRO A 458 -7.49 3.99 -19.18
CA PRO A 458 -7.65 3.20 -17.97
C PRO A 458 -8.33 1.84 -18.16
N ILE A 459 -9.42 1.77 -18.93
CA ILE A 459 -10.17 0.52 -19.14
C ILE A 459 -9.30 -0.51 -19.87
N VAL A 460 -8.59 -0.10 -20.92
CA VAL A 460 -7.70 -0.99 -21.68
C VAL A 460 -6.54 -1.44 -20.80
N GLY A 461 -5.90 -0.54 -20.06
CA GLY A 461 -4.81 -0.88 -19.14
C GLY A 461 -5.23 -1.90 -18.09
N ALA A 462 -6.38 -1.69 -17.45
CA ALA A 462 -6.91 -2.61 -16.46
C ALA A 462 -7.31 -3.97 -17.07
N ALA A 463 -7.92 -3.98 -18.25
CA ALA A 463 -8.30 -5.22 -18.95
C ALA A 463 -7.07 -6.04 -19.37
N LEU A 464 -6.02 -5.39 -19.88
CA LEU A 464 -4.76 -6.07 -20.22
C LEU A 464 -4.09 -6.69 -18.99
N ALA A 465 -4.12 -5.99 -17.85
CA ALA A 465 -3.64 -6.54 -16.58
C ALA A 465 -4.47 -7.76 -16.13
N ALA A 466 -5.79 -7.74 -16.33
CA ALA A 466 -6.66 -8.87 -16.00
C ALA A 466 -6.39 -10.08 -16.90
N ILE A 467 -6.21 -9.84 -18.19
CA ILE A 467 -5.83 -10.89 -19.16
C ILE A 467 -4.50 -11.51 -18.74
N LEU A 468 -3.49 -10.69 -18.47
CA LEU A 468 -2.18 -11.15 -18.04
C LEU A 468 -2.26 -11.94 -16.73
N TYR A 469 -2.92 -11.40 -15.71
CA TYR A 469 -2.93 -12.02 -14.38
C TYR A 469 -3.79 -13.28 -14.32
N PHE A 470 -5.06 -13.21 -14.75
CA PHE A 470 -6.04 -14.29 -14.56
C PHE A 470 -6.05 -15.35 -15.65
N TYR A 471 -5.36 -15.15 -16.77
CA TYR A 471 -5.35 -16.12 -17.87
C TYR A 471 -3.93 -16.58 -18.25
N LEU A 472 -2.90 -15.75 -18.08
CA LEU A 472 -1.53 -16.12 -18.45
C LEU A 472 -0.68 -16.52 -17.23
N LEU A 473 -0.58 -15.65 -16.22
CA LEU A 473 0.30 -15.88 -15.07
C LEU A 473 -0.32 -16.86 -14.08
N PHE A 474 -1.55 -16.58 -13.64
CA PHE A 474 -2.25 -17.34 -12.61
C PHE A 474 -3.67 -17.70 -13.08
N PRO A 475 -3.81 -18.63 -14.04
CA PRO A 475 -5.11 -19.08 -14.51
C PRO A 475 -5.89 -19.83 -13.43
N ASN A 476 -7.21 -19.57 -13.37
CA ASN A 476 -8.14 -20.37 -12.56
C ASN A 476 -8.55 -21.65 -13.30
N SER A 477 -8.68 -22.76 -12.58
CA SER A 477 -9.08 -24.08 -13.11
C SER A 477 -10.60 -24.25 -13.34
N LEU A 478 -11.30 -23.15 -13.61
CA LEU A 478 -12.75 -23.15 -13.82
C LEU A 478 -13.11 -23.70 -15.20
N SER A 479 -14.09 -24.59 -15.23
CA SER A 479 -14.77 -25.07 -16.44
C SER A 479 -15.53 -23.95 -17.15
N LEU A 480 -15.87 -24.17 -18.42
CA LEU A 480 -16.62 -23.19 -19.22
C LEU A 480 -17.98 -22.83 -18.61
N SER A 481 -18.70 -23.83 -18.08
CA SER A 481 -20.00 -23.61 -17.43
C SER A 481 -19.86 -22.80 -16.13
N GLU A 482 -18.84 -23.08 -15.31
CA GLU A 482 -18.55 -22.29 -14.10
C GLU A 482 -18.20 -20.83 -14.42
N ARG A 483 -17.46 -20.60 -15.51
CA ARG A 483 -17.15 -19.25 -15.99
C ARG A 483 -18.40 -18.48 -16.40
N VAL A 484 -19.33 -19.14 -17.07
CA VAL A 484 -20.64 -18.55 -17.43
C VAL A 484 -21.49 -18.30 -16.19
N ALA A 485 -21.43 -19.19 -15.19
CA ALA A 485 -22.16 -19.06 -13.93
C ALA A 485 -21.73 -17.82 -13.14
N VAL A 486 -20.42 -17.54 -13.06
CA VAL A 486 -19.89 -16.32 -12.43
C VAL A 486 -20.42 -15.07 -13.13
N VAL A 487 -20.35 -15.02 -14.46
CA VAL A 487 -20.83 -13.85 -15.24
C VAL A 487 -22.32 -13.61 -15.04
N LYS A 488 -23.12 -14.68 -14.96
CA LYS A 488 -24.56 -14.62 -14.73
C LYS A 488 -24.92 -14.27 -13.27
N GLY A 489 -24.00 -14.44 -12.32
CA GLY A 489 -24.29 -14.29 -10.89
C GLY A 489 -25.21 -15.40 -10.35
N THR A 490 -25.19 -16.59 -10.96
CA THR A 490 -25.96 -17.73 -10.47
C THR A 490 -25.26 -18.37 -9.27
N PRO A 491 -25.99 -18.72 -8.20
CA PRO A 491 -25.40 -19.10 -6.93
C PRO A 491 -24.83 -20.51 -7.00
N ASP A 492 -23.52 -20.63 -7.18
CA ASP A 492 -22.76 -21.72 -6.56
C ASP A 492 -22.00 -21.07 -5.42
N THR A 493 -22.54 -21.19 -4.20
CA THR A 493 -22.07 -20.47 -3.01
C THR A 493 -20.54 -20.54 -2.88
N ARG A 494 -19.88 -19.39 -2.63
CA ARG A 494 -18.42 -19.28 -2.46
C ARG A 494 -17.86 -20.34 -1.50
N ASP A 495 -18.63 -20.72 -0.49
CA ASP A 495 -18.26 -21.76 0.48
C ASP A 495 -18.41 -23.19 -0.05
N GLN A 496 -19.46 -23.51 -0.81
CA GLN A 496 -19.54 -24.80 -1.51
C GLN A 496 -18.43 -24.90 -2.58
N ARG A 497 -18.05 -23.78 -3.20
CA ARG A 497 -16.96 -23.70 -4.18
C ARG A 497 -15.59 -23.88 -3.53
N SER A 498 -15.30 -23.21 -2.41
CA SER A 498 -14.06 -23.39 -1.64
C SER A 498 -13.94 -24.78 -1.02
N GLN A 499 -15.05 -25.35 -0.52
CA GLN A 499 -15.08 -26.73 -0.01
C GLN A 499 -14.98 -27.78 -1.13
N ARG A 500 -15.60 -27.57 -2.29
CA ARG A 500 -15.45 -28.47 -3.46
C ARG A 500 -14.05 -28.38 -4.05
N LEU A 501 -13.47 -27.18 -4.17
CA LEU A 501 -12.10 -26.97 -4.64
C LEU A 501 -11.07 -27.54 -3.65
N SER A 502 -11.27 -27.38 -2.35
CA SER A 502 -10.37 -27.97 -1.35
C SER A 502 -10.48 -29.50 -1.33
N LYS A 503 -11.69 -30.06 -1.42
CA LYS A 503 -11.89 -31.51 -1.58
C LYS A 503 -11.28 -32.02 -2.88
N ARG A 504 -11.44 -31.31 -4.00
CA ARG A 504 -10.91 -31.68 -5.31
C ARG A 504 -9.39 -31.54 -5.38
N ASN A 505 -8.80 -30.52 -4.79
CA ASN A 505 -7.34 -30.36 -4.71
C ASN A 505 -6.71 -31.36 -3.73
N ARG A 506 -7.37 -31.70 -2.61
CA ARG A 506 -6.92 -32.79 -1.72
C ARG A 506 -7.04 -34.14 -2.42
N LYS A 507 -8.11 -34.37 -3.18
CA LYS A 507 -8.31 -35.61 -3.92
C LYS A 507 -7.37 -35.74 -5.11
N ALA A 508 -7.13 -34.65 -5.86
CA ALA A 508 -6.15 -34.60 -6.92
C ALA A 508 -4.72 -34.75 -6.38
N GLY A 509 -4.37 -34.11 -5.26
CA GLY A 509 -3.06 -34.30 -4.62
C GLY A 509 -2.89 -35.72 -4.05
N ALA A 510 -3.95 -36.33 -3.53
CA ALA A 510 -3.92 -37.72 -3.07
C ALA A 510 -3.88 -38.73 -4.24
N GLU A 511 -4.58 -38.46 -5.35
CA GLU A 511 -4.53 -39.25 -6.58
C GLU A 511 -3.20 -39.07 -7.32
N GLU A 512 -2.59 -37.89 -7.29
CA GLU A 512 -1.27 -37.61 -7.88
C GLU A 512 -0.15 -38.22 -7.02
N ALA A 513 -0.25 -38.17 -5.69
CA ALA A 513 0.65 -38.89 -4.78
C ALA A 513 0.45 -40.41 -4.83
N ALA A 514 -0.79 -40.90 -4.99
CA ALA A 514 -1.08 -42.32 -5.19
C ALA A 514 -0.68 -42.79 -6.60
N ALA A 515 -0.79 -41.95 -7.62
CA ALA A 515 -0.28 -42.22 -8.96
C ALA A 515 1.24 -42.25 -8.97
N GLU A 516 1.92 -41.30 -8.32
CA GLU A 516 3.38 -41.32 -8.13
C GLU A 516 3.84 -42.58 -7.36
N ALA A 517 3.11 -42.96 -6.31
CA ALA A 517 3.38 -44.19 -5.56
C ALA A 517 3.06 -45.47 -6.36
N ALA A 518 2.04 -45.46 -7.23
CA ALA A 518 1.68 -46.60 -8.08
C ALA A 518 2.57 -46.72 -9.33
N THR A 519 3.17 -45.63 -9.81
CA THR A 519 4.15 -45.64 -10.92
C THR A 519 5.55 -46.13 -10.52
N LEU A 520 5.77 -46.46 -9.25
CA LEU A 520 7.00 -47.10 -8.78
C LEU A 520 7.02 -48.64 -8.98
N GLY A 521 5.95 -49.22 -9.50
CA GLY A 521 5.89 -50.63 -9.90
C GLY A 521 5.26 -50.77 -11.28
N HIS A 522 6.09 -51.01 -12.30
CA HIS A 522 5.75 -51.27 -13.71
C HIS A 522 5.38 -50.04 -14.57
N MET A 523 6.41 -49.45 -15.19
CA MET A 523 6.28 -48.71 -16.44
C MET A 523 7.31 -49.22 -17.46
N GLU A 524 6.84 -49.74 -18.59
CA GLU A 524 7.61 -49.73 -19.83
C GLU A 524 7.54 -48.33 -20.49
N PRO A 525 8.58 -47.87 -21.21
CA PRO A 525 8.80 -46.45 -21.43
C PRO A 525 8.43 -45.98 -22.84
N GLY A 526 7.39 -45.14 -22.94
CA GLY A 526 7.31 -44.12 -23.99
C GLY A 526 8.24 -42.95 -23.67
N ARG A 527 9.55 -43.09 -23.94
CA ARG A 527 10.60 -42.16 -23.46
C ARG A 527 10.47 -40.71 -23.94
N CYS A 528 9.64 -40.46 -24.95
CA CYS A 528 9.46 -39.16 -25.60
C CYS A 528 8.38 -38.28 -24.94
N ASP A 529 7.29 -38.88 -24.43
CA ASP A 529 6.13 -38.11 -23.92
C ASP A 529 6.38 -37.56 -22.50
N TRP A 530 7.11 -38.29 -21.65
CA TRP A 530 7.48 -37.79 -20.31
C TRP A 530 8.52 -36.66 -20.38
N ALA A 531 9.55 -36.82 -21.23
CA ALA A 531 10.62 -35.84 -21.38
C ALA A 531 10.08 -34.56 -22.02
N TRP A 532 9.18 -34.70 -23.00
CA TRP A 532 8.46 -33.58 -23.60
C TRP A 532 7.56 -32.87 -22.59
N ARG A 533 6.76 -33.59 -21.80
CA ARG A 533 5.89 -32.98 -20.76
C ARG A 533 6.71 -32.28 -19.66
N LEU A 534 7.82 -32.87 -19.23
CA LEU A 534 8.74 -32.28 -18.26
C LEU A 534 9.40 -31.02 -18.85
N MET A 535 9.87 -31.08 -20.10
CA MET A 535 10.47 -29.96 -20.82
C MET A 535 9.47 -28.83 -21.06
N CYS A 536 8.20 -29.14 -21.40
CA CYS A 536 7.13 -28.15 -21.52
C CYS A 536 6.78 -27.50 -20.17
N ARG A 537 6.74 -28.27 -19.07
CA ARG A 537 6.52 -27.71 -17.72
C ARG A 537 7.69 -26.81 -17.29
N LEU A 538 8.93 -27.24 -17.49
CA LEU A 538 10.15 -26.46 -17.22
C LEU A 538 10.20 -25.19 -18.08
N TRP A 539 9.92 -25.30 -19.38
CA TRP A 539 9.86 -24.17 -20.31
C TRP A 539 8.77 -23.17 -19.92
N SER A 540 7.59 -23.65 -19.51
CA SER A 540 6.49 -22.80 -19.02
C SER A 540 6.89 -22.03 -17.76
N THR A 541 7.55 -22.67 -16.80
CA THR A 541 7.96 -22.01 -15.55
C THR A 541 9.10 -21.01 -15.77
N ILE A 542 10.10 -21.37 -16.57
CA ILE A 542 11.23 -20.48 -16.90
C ILE A 542 10.74 -19.28 -17.72
N SER A 543 9.90 -19.49 -18.75
CA SER A 543 9.36 -18.39 -19.56
C SER A 543 8.51 -17.41 -18.74
N LYS A 544 7.71 -17.90 -17.78
CA LYS A 544 6.98 -17.05 -16.84
C LYS A 544 7.90 -16.20 -15.97
N ALA A 545 8.96 -16.79 -15.41
CA ALA A 545 9.92 -16.07 -14.59
C ALA A 545 10.68 -14.99 -15.38
N LEU A 546 11.09 -15.30 -16.61
CA LEU A 546 11.76 -14.35 -17.50
C LEU A 546 10.85 -13.20 -17.91
N PHE A 547 9.60 -13.49 -18.27
CA PHE A 547 8.62 -12.45 -18.58
C PHE A 547 8.35 -11.55 -17.37
N ALA A 548 8.31 -12.13 -16.17
CA ALA A 548 8.12 -11.37 -14.93
C ALA A 548 9.30 -10.42 -14.65
N GLU A 549 10.55 -10.85 -14.84
CA GLU A 549 11.73 -9.97 -14.74
C GLU A 549 11.73 -8.87 -15.80
N PHE A 550 11.36 -9.20 -17.05
CA PHE A 550 11.20 -8.22 -18.13
C PHE A 550 10.17 -7.16 -17.77
N LEU A 551 8.97 -7.58 -17.35
CA LEU A 551 7.87 -6.68 -17.02
C LEU A 551 8.19 -5.80 -15.81
N ALA A 552 8.72 -6.41 -14.74
CA ALA A 552 9.10 -5.70 -13.52
C ALA A 552 10.14 -4.62 -13.80
N THR A 553 11.17 -4.95 -14.58
CA THR A 553 12.24 -4.00 -14.91
C THR A 553 11.75 -2.89 -15.83
N GLY A 554 10.88 -3.22 -16.80
CA GLY A 554 10.25 -2.22 -17.66
C GLY A 554 9.39 -1.21 -16.90
N LEU A 555 8.54 -1.68 -15.98
CA LEU A 555 7.74 -0.80 -15.11
C LEU A 555 8.63 0.03 -14.18
N TYR A 556 9.62 -0.61 -13.53
CA TYR A 556 10.58 0.09 -12.66
C TYR A 556 11.28 1.23 -13.38
N VAL A 557 11.77 1.00 -14.61
CA VAL A 557 12.44 2.03 -15.41
C VAL A 557 11.46 3.10 -15.89
N PHE A 558 10.27 2.72 -16.40
CA PHE A 558 9.27 3.68 -16.86
C PHE A 558 8.90 4.68 -15.76
N PHE A 559 8.57 4.19 -14.57
CA PHE A 559 8.16 5.06 -13.45
C PHE A 559 9.34 5.81 -12.84
N GLY A 560 10.43 5.10 -12.51
CA GLY A 560 11.59 5.69 -11.87
C GLY A 560 12.20 6.81 -12.73
N VAL A 561 12.50 6.50 -13.99
CA VAL A 561 13.09 7.48 -14.92
C VAL A 561 12.10 8.59 -15.24
N GLY A 562 10.81 8.29 -15.45
CA GLY A 562 9.78 9.29 -15.72
C GLY A 562 9.64 10.33 -14.60
N SER A 563 9.79 9.90 -13.34
CA SER A 563 9.76 10.80 -12.18
C SER A 563 10.98 11.71 -12.06
N ALA A 564 12.10 11.33 -12.69
CA ALA A 564 13.37 12.05 -12.64
C ALA A 564 13.58 13.01 -13.82
N LEU A 565 12.64 13.08 -14.77
CA LEU A 565 12.72 14.01 -15.90
C LEU A 565 12.56 15.47 -15.44
N ARG A 566 13.15 16.39 -16.19
CA ARG A 566 13.11 17.83 -15.86
C ARG A 566 11.86 18.46 -16.45
N TRP A 567 10.75 18.31 -15.75
CA TRP A 567 9.46 18.86 -16.15
C TRP A 567 9.43 20.38 -15.95
N PRO A 568 9.23 21.20 -17.01
CA PRO A 568 9.22 22.67 -16.89
C PRO A 568 8.11 23.21 -16.00
N SER A 569 6.99 22.49 -15.92
CA SER A 569 5.82 22.87 -15.12
C SER A 569 6.01 22.63 -13.62
N ALA A 570 6.82 21.66 -13.22
CA ALA A 570 7.14 21.37 -11.82
C ALA A 570 8.38 20.47 -11.73
N LEU A 571 9.50 21.01 -11.25
CA LEU A 571 10.73 20.23 -11.12
C LEU A 571 10.61 19.18 -10.00
N PRO A 572 10.98 17.91 -10.24
CA PRO A 572 10.91 16.88 -9.22
C PRO A 572 11.97 17.09 -8.13
N SER A 573 11.57 16.96 -6.88
CA SER A 573 12.49 16.96 -5.74
C SER A 573 13.22 15.63 -5.60
N VAL A 574 14.38 15.63 -4.92
CA VAL A 574 15.12 14.39 -4.62
C VAL A 574 14.26 13.39 -3.84
N LEU A 575 13.45 13.89 -2.89
CA LEU A 575 12.51 13.07 -2.14
C LEU A 575 11.42 12.45 -3.04
N GLN A 576 10.86 13.23 -3.97
CA GLN A 576 9.87 12.73 -4.92
C GLN A 576 10.45 11.60 -5.79
N ILE A 577 11.68 11.78 -6.29
CA ILE A 577 12.36 10.76 -7.10
C ILE A 577 12.61 9.51 -6.24
N ALA A 578 13.19 9.67 -5.05
CA ALA A 578 13.47 8.56 -4.14
C ALA A 578 12.21 7.74 -3.78
N ILE A 579 11.11 8.42 -3.45
CA ILE A 579 9.83 7.75 -3.16
C ILE A 579 9.30 7.04 -4.42
N THR A 580 9.42 7.64 -5.60
CA THR A 580 8.96 6.99 -6.84
C THR A 580 9.72 5.70 -7.10
N PHE A 581 11.05 5.71 -6.98
CA PHE A 581 11.87 4.50 -7.14
C PHE A 581 11.56 3.44 -6.07
N ASN A 582 11.34 3.84 -4.81
CA ASN A 582 10.85 2.94 -3.76
C ASN A 582 9.54 2.27 -4.14
N LEU A 583 8.50 3.05 -4.47
CA LEU A 583 7.19 2.52 -4.78
C LEU A 583 7.20 1.67 -6.05
N ALA A 584 7.98 2.05 -7.07
CA ALA A 584 8.16 1.25 -8.28
C ALA A 584 8.81 -0.10 -7.98
N THR A 585 9.85 -0.14 -7.14
CA THR A 585 10.49 -1.40 -6.71
C THR A 585 9.55 -2.23 -5.85
N ALA A 586 8.90 -1.65 -4.85
CA ALA A 586 7.96 -2.37 -3.98
C ALA A 586 6.81 -2.98 -4.79
N MET A 587 6.27 -2.22 -5.76
CA MET A 587 5.23 -2.69 -6.66
C MET A 587 5.72 -3.83 -7.56
N ALA A 588 6.90 -3.69 -8.17
CA ALA A 588 7.51 -4.74 -8.98
C ALA A 588 7.68 -6.03 -8.18
N VAL A 589 8.29 -5.94 -6.98
CA VAL A 589 8.47 -7.07 -6.07
C VAL A 589 7.13 -7.69 -5.69
N GLN A 590 6.15 -6.89 -5.28
CA GLN A 590 4.83 -7.38 -4.87
C GLN A 590 4.13 -8.21 -5.96
N VAL A 591 4.26 -7.83 -7.23
CA VAL A 591 3.61 -8.53 -8.36
C VAL A 591 4.39 -9.74 -8.83
N THR A 592 5.71 -9.64 -8.98
CA THR A 592 6.50 -10.67 -9.67
C THR A 592 7.24 -11.62 -8.74
N TRP A 593 7.22 -11.38 -7.42
CA TRP A 593 7.90 -12.22 -6.43
C TRP A 593 7.64 -13.71 -6.62
N LYS A 594 6.36 -14.12 -6.68
CA LYS A 594 6.01 -15.55 -6.86
C LYS A 594 6.48 -16.13 -8.19
N ALA A 595 6.62 -15.30 -9.22
CA ALA A 595 6.98 -15.73 -10.55
C ALA A 595 8.50 -15.85 -10.73
N SER A 596 9.29 -14.90 -10.22
CA SER A 596 10.73 -14.82 -10.48
C SER A 596 11.64 -14.62 -9.27
N GLY A 597 11.10 -14.28 -8.10
CA GLY A 597 11.88 -13.72 -6.98
C GLY A 597 12.14 -12.22 -7.09
N ALA A 598 11.67 -11.58 -8.17
CA ALA A 598 11.74 -10.15 -8.43
C ALA A 598 13.13 -9.52 -8.22
N HIS A 599 14.13 -10.01 -8.95
CA HIS A 599 15.48 -9.44 -8.88
C HIS A 599 15.52 -8.02 -9.45
N VAL A 600 14.88 -7.79 -10.62
CA VAL A 600 14.70 -6.49 -11.30
C VAL A 600 16.02 -5.75 -11.63
N ASN A 601 17.15 -6.34 -11.27
CA ASN A 601 18.46 -5.69 -11.21
C ASN A 601 19.57 -6.73 -11.48
N PRO A 602 20.39 -6.53 -12.52
CA PRO A 602 21.52 -7.41 -12.80
C PRO A 602 22.50 -7.57 -11.64
N ALA A 603 22.72 -6.51 -10.85
CA ALA A 603 23.57 -6.56 -9.67
C ALA A 603 22.98 -7.46 -8.57
N VAL A 604 21.67 -7.37 -8.33
CA VAL A 604 20.97 -8.29 -7.40
C VAL A 604 21.03 -9.72 -7.93
N THR A 605 20.80 -9.94 -9.23
CA THR A 605 20.95 -11.28 -9.85
C THR A 605 22.36 -11.85 -9.65
N LEU A 606 23.39 -11.03 -9.82
CA LEU A 606 24.78 -11.45 -9.55
C LEU A 606 25.00 -11.78 -8.07
N ALA A 607 24.44 -10.99 -7.15
CA ALA A 607 24.53 -11.28 -5.71
C ALA A 607 23.93 -12.66 -5.38
N PHE A 608 22.76 -13.00 -5.94
CA PHE A 608 22.13 -14.31 -5.75
C PHE A 608 22.97 -15.44 -6.38
N LEU A 609 23.64 -15.18 -7.51
CA LEU A 609 24.52 -16.16 -8.15
C LEU A 609 25.73 -16.47 -7.26
N VAL A 610 26.41 -15.44 -6.75
CA VAL A 610 27.53 -15.56 -5.79
C VAL A 610 27.07 -16.27 -4.52
N GLY A 611 25.85 -15.99 -4.04
CA GLY A 611 25.25 -16.63 -2.88
C GLY A 611 24.80 -18.07 -3.11
N SER A 612 24.98 -18.62 -4.32
CA SER A 612 24.50 -19.97 -4.71
C SER A 612 22.99 -20.13 -4.47
N GLN A 613 22.20 -19.12 -4.85
CA GLN A 613 20.74 -19.09 -4.76
C GLN A 613 20.06 -19.10 -6.14
N ILE A 614 20.81 -18.90 -7.23
CA ILE A 614 20.36 -19.01 -8.61
C ILE A 614 21.46 -19.68 -9.45
N SER A 615 21.08 -20.42 -10.50
CA SER A 615 22.04 -21.04 -11.43
C SER A 615 22.57 -20.04 -12.45
N LEU A 616 23.76 -20.29 -13.00
CA LEU A 616 24.37 -19.40 -14.01
C LEU A 616 23.48 -19.23 -15.26
N PRO A 617 22.90 -20.29 -15.87
CA PRO A 617 22.04 -20.12 -17.04
C PRO A 617 20.81 -19.27 -16.75
N ARG A 618 20.20 -19.44 -15.58
CA ARG A 618 19.03 -18.67 -15.16
C ARG A 618 19.41 -17.22 -14.85
N ALA A 619 20.56 -16.98 -14.23
CA ALA A 619 21.08 -15.65 -13.98
C ALA A 619 21.32 -14.88 -15.28
N VAL A 620 21.95 -15.50 -16.29
CA VAL A 620 22.16 -14.88 -17.62
C VAL A 620 20.82 -14.55 -18.27
N ALA A 621 19.87 -15.49 -18.26
CA ALA A 621 18.55 -15.25 -18.83
C ALA A 621 17.79 -14.11 -18.12
N TYR A 622 17.89 -14.03 -16.79
CA TYR A 622 17.33 -12.93 -16.00
C TYR A 622 17.94 -11.59 -16.39
N VAL A 623 19.27 -11.49 -16.48
CA VAL A 623 19.95 -10.25 -16.88
C VAL A 623 19.51 -9.82 -18.27
N THR A 624 19.41 -10.73 -19.24
CA THR A 624 18.91 -10.43 -20.59
C THR A 624 17.48 -9.91 -20.56
N ALA A 625 16.58 -10.57 -19.80
CA ALA A 625 15.20 -10.12 -19.64
C ALA A 625 15.12 -8.74 -18.97
N GLN A 626 15.94 -8.47 -17.96
CA GLN A 626 16.03 -7.19 -17.26
C GLN A 626 16.50 -6.07 -18.19
N LEU A 627 17.55 -6.29 -18.98
CA LEU A 627 18.06 -5.31 -19.94
C LEU A 627 17.05 -5.02 -21.06
N ALA A 628 16.40 -6.05 -21.59
CA ALA A 628 15.34 -5.90 -22.58
C ALA A 628 14.15 -5.12 -22.00
N GLY A 629 13.72 -5.48 -20.78
CA GLY A 629 12.63 -4.81 -20.06
C GLY A 629 12.94 -3.34 -19.81
N ALA A 630 14.13 -3.03 -19.30
CA ALA A 630 14.59 -1.66 -19.10
C ALA A 630 14.60 -0.84 -20.38
N THR A 631 15.06 -1.43 -21.49
CA THR A 631 15.10 -0.75 -22.80
C THR A 631 13.69 -0.46 -23.31
N VAL A 632 12.76 -1.42 -23.22
CA VAL A 632 11.36 -1.23 -23.61
C VAL A 632 10.66 -0.20 -22.72
N GLY A 633 10.87 -0.25 -21.39
CA GLY A 633 10.33 0.74 -20.46
C GLY A 633 10.82 2.15 -20.77
N ALA A 634 12.12 2.32 -21.04
CA ALA A 634 12.70 3.58 -21.46
C ALA A 634 12.19 4.05 -22.84
N ALA A 635 12.02 3.14 -23.81
CA ALA A 635 11.48 3.45 -25.13
C ALA A 635 10.03 3.94 -25.07
N LEU A 636 9.19 3.25 -24.28
CA LEU A 636 7.81 3.66 -24.03
C LEU A 636 7.77 5.06 -23.40
N LEU A 637 8.60 5.29 -22.38
CA LEU A 637 8.71 6.61 -21.75
C LEU A 637 9.15 7.68 -22.77
N TYR A 638 10.17 7.42 -23.58
CA TYR A 638 10.64 8.35 -24.61
C TYR A 638 9.57 8.66 -25.66
N GLY A 639 8.78 7.66 -26.05
CA GLY A 639 7.69 7.82 -27.02
C GLY A 639 6.53 8.68 -26.49
N VAL A 640 6.20 8.55 -25.20
CA VAL A 640 5.13 9.34 -24.58
C VAL A 640 5.57 10.72 -24.10
N THR A 641 6.87 10.91 -23.84
CA THR A 641 7.42 12.16 -23.33
C THR A 641 7.50 13.23 -24.43
N PRO A 642 7.08 14.48 -24.17
CA PRO A 642 7.26 15.60 -25.09
C PRO A 642 8.73 15.82 -25.51
N GLY A 643 8.93 16.32 -26.73
CA GLY A 643 10.25 16.43 -27.36
C GLY A 643 11.27 17.27 -26.57
N ASP A 644 10.80 18.35 -25.95
CA ASP A 644 11.57 19.28 -25.12
C ASP A 644 12.07 18.67 -23.80
N ILE A 645 11.41 17.62 -23.31
CA ILE A 645 11.69 17.01 -22.00
C ILE A 645 12.54 15.75 -22.14
N ARG A 646 12.42 15.04 -23.27
CA ARG A 646 12.99 13.68 -23.44
C ARG A 646 14.48 13.64 -23.80
N GLU A 647 15.13 14.77 -24.08
CA GLU A 647 16.52 14.82 -24.59
C GLU A 647 17.57 14.16 -23.67
N THR A 648 17.34 14.15 -22.37
CA THR A 648 18.23 13.49 -21.40
C THR A 648 17.68 12.19 -20.86
N LEU A 649 16.39 11.90 -21.03
CA LEU A 649 15.65 10.71 -20.56
C LEU A 649 16.12 10.17 -19.19
N GLY A 650 16.50 11.03 -18.25
CA GLY A 650 17.03 10.65 -16.93
C GLY A 650 18.28 9.74 -16.95
N VAL A 651 19.09 9.75 -18.01
CA VAL A 651 20.37 9.02 -18.08
C VAL A 651 21.24 9.37 -16.88
N ASN A 652 21.85 8.36 -16.24
CA ASN A 652 22.78 8.60 -15.15
C ASN A 652 24.01 9.37 -15.65
N VAL A 653 24.38 10.40 -14.90
CA VAL A 653 25.52 11.27 -15.21
C VAL A 653 26.27 11.55 -13.92
N VAL A 654 27.60 11.65 -14.01
CA VAL A 654 28.43 12.09 -12.89
C VAL A 654 28.37 13.61 -12.82
N ARG A 655 28.08 14.19 -11.65
CA ARG A 655 28.07 15.64 -11.49
C ARG A 655 29.47 16.23 -11.67
N ASN A 656 29.56 17.45 -12.21
CA ASN A 656 30.82 18.11 -12.53
C ASN A 656 31.80 18.24 -11.34
N SER A 657 31.30 18.25 -10.10
CA SER A 657 32.10 18.36 -8.87
C SER A 657 32.51 17.02 -8.27
N VAL A 658 32.21 15.89 -8.93
CA VAL A 658 32.42 14.53 -8.43
C VAL A 658 33.43 13.82 -9.32
N SER A 659 34.48 13.26 -8.73
CA SER A 659 35.45 12.46 -9.46
C SER A 659 34.87 11.10 -9.84
N THR A 660 35.43 10.48 -10.87
CA THR A 660 35.03 9.12 -11.30
C THR A 660 35.19 8.08 -10.19
N SER A 661 36.26 8.18 -9.38
CA SER A 661 36.47 7.27 -8.25
C SER A 661 35.44 7.46 -7.15
N GLN A 662 35.06 8.71 -6.84
CA GLN A 662 33.97 9.00 -5.91
C GLN A 662 32.64 8.44 -6.42
N ALA A 663 32.34 8.60 -7.71
CA ALA A 663 31.12 8.07 -8.31
C ALA A 663 31.04 6.54 -8.20
N VAL A 664 32.12 5.82 -8.53
CA VAL A 664 32.18 4.35 -8.39
C VAL A 664 32.04 3.92 -6.93
N ALA A 665 32.74 4.58 -6.01
CA ALA A 665 32.69 4.27 -4.58
C ALA A 665 31.29 4.46 -4.00
N VAL A 666 30.60 5.54 -4.36
CA VAL A 666 29.22 5.79 -3.95
C VAL A 666 28.31 4.69 -4.49
N GLU A 667 28.33 4.39 -5.79
CA GLU A 667 27.47 3.34 -6.37
C GLU A 667 27.71 1.95 -5.76
N LEU A 668 28.96 1.65 -5.39
CA LEU A 668 29.30 0.44 -4.63
C LEU A 668 28.59 0.40 -3.28
N VAL A 669 28.72 1.45 -2.47
CA VAL A 669 28.11 1.51 -1.13
C VAL A 669 26.58 1.45 -1.20
N LEU A 670 25.99 2.18 -2.15
CA LEU A 670 24.53 2.20 -2.35
C LEU A 670 24.00 0.81 -2.75
N THR A 671 24.73 0.06 -3.56
CA THR A 671 24.30 -1.28 -3.99
C THR A 671 24.60 -2.34 -2.93
N LEU A 672 25.69 -2.18 -2.18
CA LEU A 672 26.01 -3.02 -1.03
C LEU A 672 24.87 -2.99 0.00
N GLN A 673 24.41 -1.80 0.41
CA GLN A 673 23.30 -1.70 1.37
C GLN A 673 22.00 -2.31 0.83
N LEU A 674 21.73 -2.15 -0.48
CA LEU A 674 20.57 -2.75 -1.13
C LEU A 674 20.63 -4.27 -1.04
N VAL A 675 21.76 -4.87 -1.42
CA VAL A 675 21.90 -6.33 -1.45
C VAL A 675 21.82 -6.94 -0.05
N LEU A 676 22.37 -6.26 0.98
CA LEU A 676 22.21 -6.68 2.37
C LEU A 676 20.73 -6.67 2.80
N CYS A 677 19.99 -5.60 2.47
CA CYS A 677 18.55 -5.53 2.76
C CYS A 677 17.76 -6.59 2.00
N VAL A 678 18.09 -6.84 0.72
CA VAL A 678 17.45 -7.89 -0.08
C VAL A 678 17.64 -9.23 0.62
N PHE A 679 18.86 -9.67 0.90
CA PHE A 679 19.08 -10.96 1.58
C PHE A 679 18.43 -11.03 2.96
N ALA A 680 18.52 -9.99 3.77
CA ALA A 680 17.86 -9.97 5.09
C ALA A 680 16.34 -10.13 4.98
N SER A 681 15.72 -9.54 3.96
CA SER A 681 14.27 -9.62 3.74
C SER A 681 13.83 -10.92 3.07
N THR A 682 14.72 -11.59 2.32
CA THR A 682 14.41 -12.84 1.61
C THR A 682 14.80 -14.09 2.40
N ASP A 683 15.54 -13.93 3.50
CA ASP A 683 16.00 -15.04 4.32
C ASP A 683 14.85 -15.66 5.12
N SER A 684 14.55 -16.92 4.81
CA SER A 684 13.54 -17.73 5.51
C SER A 684 13.81 -17.92 6.99
N ARG A 685 15.06 -17.73 7.45
CA ARG A 685 15.43 -17.82 8.88
C ARG A 685 14.90 -16.65 9.71
N GLN A 686 14.66 -15.50 9.08
CA GLN A 686 14.33 -14.24 9.78
C GLN A 686 13.10 -13.53 9.22
N ALA A 687 12.45 -14.07 8.18
CA ALA A 687 11.38 -13.40 7.46
C ALA A 687 10.22 -12.97 8.38
N SER A 688 10.26 -11.72 8.82
CA SER A 688 9.15 -10.99 9.43
C SER A 688 8.94 -9.69 8.64
N GLY A 689 7.71 -9.42 8.25
CA GLY A 689 7.35 -8.22 7.46
C GLY A 689 7.27 -8.45 5.95
N SER A 690 7.12 -7.36 5.19
CA SER A 690 6.96 -7.38 3.73
C SER A 690 8.31 -7.12 3.03
N PRO A 691 8.88 -8.10 2.31
CA PRO A 691 10.12 -7.91 1.57
C PRO A 691 10.02 -6.77 0.54
N ALA A 692 8.86 -6.63 -0.10
CA ALA A 692 8.60 -5.55 -1.06
C ALA A 692 8.81 -4.16 -0.45
N ALA A 693 8.28 -3.93 0.76
CA ALA A 693 8.40 -2.64 1.44
C ALA A 693 9.85 -2.36 1.87
N ILE A 694 10.53 -3.34 2.44
CA ILE A 694 11.92 -3.19 2.94
C ILE A 694 12.87 -2.90 1.78
N ILE A 695 12.78 -3.67 0.69
CA ILE A 695 13.62 -3.48 -0.50
C ILE A 695 13.34 -2.11 -1.11
N GLY A 696 12.07 -1.71 -1.23
CA GLY A 696 11.71 -0.38 -1.74
C GLY A 696 12.29 0.77 -0.90
N ILE A 697 12.18 0.70 0.44
CA ILE A 697 12.74 1.71 1.36
C ILE A 697 14.27 1.80 1.22
N SER A 698 14.95 0.65 1.09
CA SER A 698 16.40 0.61 0.84
C SER A 698 16.79 1.27 -0.49
N VAL A 699 15.98 1.11 -1.54
CA VAL A 699 16.18 1.83 -2.81
C VAL A 699 15.98 3.34 -2.64
N ALA A 700 14.95 3.78 -1.90
CA ALA A 700 14.75 5.20 -1.60
C ALA A 700 15.94 5.80 -0.85
N LEU A 701 16.44 5.12 0.19
CA LEU A 701 17.61 5.56 0.95
C LEU A 701 18.81 5.77 0.03
N GLY A 702 19.03 4.84 -0.90
CA GLY A 702 20.07 4.97 -1.90
C GLY A 702 19.90 6.22 -2.78
N HIS A 703 18.68 6.50 -3.23
CA HIS A 703 18.38 7.67 -4.07
C HIS A 703 18.54 9.00 -3.34
N LEU A 704 18.17 9.08 -2.05
CA LEU A 704 18.34 10.29 -1.23
C LEU A 704 19.79 10.78 -1.19
N ILE A 705 20.76 9.86 -1.33
CA ILE A 705 22.19 10.17 -1.34
C ILE A 705 22.72 10.18 -2.80
N GLY A 706 22.53 9.09 -3.54
CA GLY A 706 23.14 8.85 -4.85
C GLY A 706 22.75 9.84 -5.94
N ILE A 707 21.58 10.48 -5.84
CA ILE A 707 21.16 11.51 -6.81
C ILE A 707 22.12 12.71 -6.82
N TYR A 708 22.76 13.02 -5.69
CA TYR A 708 23.71 14.12 -5.61
C TYR A 708 25.06 13.82 -6.27
N PHE A 709 25.36 12.56 -6.56
CA PHE A 709 26.63 12.15 -7.16
C PHE A 709 26.49 11.71 -8.62
N THR A 710 25.57 10.78 -8.88
CA THR A 710 25.48 10.03 -10.15
C THR A 710 24.07 10.01 -10.75
N GLY A 711 23.09 10.63 -10.09
CA GLY A 711 21.68 10.40 -10.38
C GLY A 711 21.15 9.06 -9.87
N CYS A 712 21.95 8.32 -9.09
CA CYS A 712 21.67 7.02 -8.49
C CYS A 712 21.35 5.91 -9.51
N SER A 713 22.33 5.07 -9.84
CA SER A 713 22.13 3.88 -10.65
C SER A 713 21.58 2.75 -9.78
N MET A 714 22.41 2.24 -8.86
CA MET A 714 22.23 1.00 -8.07
C MET A 714 21.90 -0.28 -8.89
N ASN A 715 21.61 -0.12 -10.18
CA ASN A 715 21.00 -1.11 -11.04
C ASN A 715 21.51 -0.87 -12.48
N PRO A 716 22.38 -1.75 -13.01
CA PRO A 716 22.89 -1.61 -14.36
C PRO A 716 21.78 -1.56 -15.44
N ALA A 717 20.69 -2.32 -15.28
CA ALA A 717 19.58 -2.30 -16.23
C ALA A 717 18.85 -0.95 -16.23
N ARG A 718 18.64 -0.34 -15.05
CA ARG A 718 18.13 1.03 -14.93
C ARG A 718 18.95 1.97 -15.79
N SER A 719 20.25 1.97 -15.61
CA SER A 719 21.15 2.91 -16.28
C SER A 719 21.20 2.65 -17.79
N PHE A 720 21.20 1.37 -18.16
CA PHE A 720 21.33 0.89 -19.54
C PHE A 720 20.15 1.30 -20.42
N GLY A 721 18.91 1.10 -19.96
CA GLY A 721 17.70 1.34 -20.76
C GLY A 721 17.67 2.75 -21.38
N PRO A 722 17.70 3.83 -20.58
CA PRO A 722 17.71 5.19 -21.11
C PRO A 722 18.97 5.53 -21.93
N ALA A 723 20.13 4.98 -21.56
CA ALA A 723 21.37 5.20 -22.30
C ALA A 723 21.30 4.65 -23.74
N VAL A 724 20.68 3.48 -23.92
CA VAL A 724 20.43 2.89 -25.25
C VAL A 724 19.52 3.78 -26.10
N ILE A 725 18.42 4.27 -25.51
CA ILE A 725 17.44 5.08 -26.25
C ILE A 725 18.00 6.45 -26.67
N VAL A 726 18.80 7.08 -25.81
CA VAL A 726 19.38 8.41 -26.07
C VAL A 726 20.74 8.32 -26.80
N GLY A 727 21.38 7.15 -26.81
CA GLY A 727 22.71 6.95 -27.40
C GLY A 727 23.86 7.57 -26.59
N LYS A 728 23.69 7.76 -25.27
CA LYS A 728 24.68 8.41 -24.38
C LYS A 728 25.34 7.42 -23.42
N PHE A 729 26.61 7.10 -23.66
CA PHE A 729 27.38 6.11 -22.89
C PHE A 729 28.67 6.64 -22.23
N THR A 730 28.89 7.96 -22.23
CA THR A 730 30.18 8.62 -21.94
C THR A 730 30.86 8.19 -20.63
N VAL A 731 30.11 7.81 -19.59
CA VAL A 731 30.64 7.31 -18.30
C VAL A 731 29.91 6.04 -17.83
N HIS A 732 29.33 5.30 -18.77
CA HIS A 732 28.35 4.26 -18.45
C HIS A 732 28.92 3.08 -17.66
N TRP A 733 30.21 2.78 -17.84
CA TRP A 733 30.89 1.68 -17.15
C TRP A 733 30.85 1.81 -15.62
N ILE A 734 30.76 3.03 -15.08
CA ILE A 734 30.64 3.30 -13.63
C ILE A 734 29.39 2.61 -13.07
N PHE A 735 28.30 2.64 -13.82
CA PHE A 735 27.00 2.12 -13.44
C PHE A 735 26.89 0.60 -13.58
N TRP A 736 27.95 -0.04 -14.08
CA TRP A 736 28.16 -1.49 -14.03
C TRP A 736 29.14 -1.84 -12.91
N VAL A 737 30.33 -1.25 -12.91
CA VAL A 737 31.39 -1.61 -11.95
C VAL A 737 30.97 -1.35 -10.51
N GLY A 738 30.49 -0.14 -10.20
CA GLY A 738 30.07 0.21 -8.84
C GLY A 738 29.00 -0.76 -8.30
N PRO A 739 27.85 -0.91 -8.98
CA PRO A 739 26.79 -1.79 -8.50
C PRO A 739 27.19 -3.27 -8.43
N LEU A 740 27.91 -3.81 -9.44
CA LEU A 740 28.32 -5.22 -9.42
C LEU A 740 29.30 -5.51 -8.28
N THR A 741 30.26 -4.62 -8.02
CA THR A 741 31.19 -4.77 -6.89
C THR A 741 30.45 -4.70 -5.55
N GLY A 742 29.55 -3.74 -5.38
CA GLY A 742 28.73 -3.63 -4.16
C GLY A 742 27.88 -4.88 -3.92
N ALA A 743 27.32 -5.44 -4.98
CA ALA A 743 26.52 -6.66 -4.92
C ALA A 743 27.32 -7.92 -4.56
N ILE A 744 28.52 -8.10 -5.14
CA ILE A 744 29.42 -9.19 -4.77
C ILE A 744 29.76 -9.09 -3.28
N LEU A 745 30.19 -7.92 -2.83
CA LEU A 745 30.53 -7.69 -1.42
C LEU A 745 29.35 -7.97 -0.49
N GLY A 746 28.15 -7.49 -0.83
CA GLY A 746 26.94 -7.74 -0.03
C GLY A 746 26.60 -9.22 0.07
N SER A 747 26.76 -9.96 -1.03
CA SER A 747 26.55 -11.40 -1.04
C SER A 747 27.58 -12.16 -0.21
N LEU A 748 28.86 -11.78 -0.30
CA LEU A 748 29.93 -12.37 0.51
C LEU A 748 29.71 -12.12 2.00
N ILE A 749 29.43 -10.86 2.38
CA ILE A 749 29.17 -10.48 3.77
C ILE A 749 27.97 -11.24 4.33
N TYR A 750 26.84 -11.26 3.63
CA TYR A 750 25.64 -11.89 4.16
C TYR A 750 25.75 -13.41 4.21
N ASN A 751 26.11 -14.05 3.09
CA ASN A 751 26.01 -15.50 2.93
C ASN A 751 27.21 -16.29 3.46
N PHE A 752 28.35 -15.63 3.74
CA PHE A 752 29.56 -16.31 4.20
C PHE A 752 30.10 -15.77 5.53
N ILE A 753 29.86 -14.49 5.86
CA ILE A 753 30.37 -13.90 7.12
C ILE A 753 29.27 -13.88 8.18
N LEU A 754 28.14 -13.22 7.91
CA LEU A 754 27.09 -13.01 8.91
C LEU A 754 26.24 -14.26 9.12
N PHE A 755 25.83 -14.90 8.03
CA PHE A 755 24.93 -16.05 8.08
C PHE A 755 25.40 -17.17 7.14
N PRO A 756 26.57 -17.79 7.42
CA PRO A 756 27.15 -18.82 6.58
C PRO A 756 26.16 -19.96 6.30
N ASP A 757 25.96 -20.22 5.02
CA ASP A 757 25.09 -21.30 4.54
C ASP A 757 25.84 -22.65 4.59
N THR A 758 25.15 -23.72 5.00
CA THR A 758 25.73 -25.06 5.25
C THR A 758 26.04 -25.83 3.95
N LYS A 759 25.70 -25.28 2.78
CA LYS A 759 25.95 -25.92 1.48
C LYS A 759 27.43 -26.22 1.24
N THR A 760 27.73 -27.46 0.91
CA THR A 760 29.07 -27.91 0.51
C THR A 760 29.49 -27.34 -0.84
N LEU A 761 30.80 -27.33 -1.14
CA LEU A 761 31.33 -26.87 -2.43
C LEU A 761 30.69 -27.61 -3.61
N ALA A 762 30.50 -28.93 -3.48
CA ALA A 762 29.87 -29.77 -4.49
C ALA A 762 28.40 -29.37 -4.75
N GLN A 763 27.63 -29.09 -3.70
CA GLN A 763 26.26 -28.60 -3.82
C GLN A 763 26.21 -27.22 -4.50
N ARG A 764 27.13 -26.32 -4.16
CA ARG A 764 27.23 -25.00 -4.79
C ARG A 764 27.57 -25.09 -6.27
N LEU A 765 28.52 -25.96 -6.64
CA LEU A 765 28.88 -26.23 -8.02
C LEU A 765 27.69 -26.82 -8.81
N ALA A 766 26.93 -27.73 -8.21
CA ALA A 766 25.74 -28.32 -8.83
C ALA A 766 24.60 -27.29 -9.04
N ILE A 767 24.41 -26.36 -8.10
CA ILE A 767 23.48 -25.24 -8.28
C ILE A 767 23.97 -24.31 -9.39
N PHE A 768 25.27 -23.99 -9.40
CA PHE A 768 25.88 -23.09 -10.38
C PHE A 768 25.71 -23.58 -11.82
N THR A 769 25.99 -24.87 -12.08
CA THR A 769 25.82 -25.50 -13.39
C THR A 769 24.36 -25.77 -13.75
N GLY A 770 23.44 -25.63 -12.79
CA GLY A 770 22.01 -25.91 -12.98
C GLY A 770 21.66 -27.40 -12.99
N THR A 771 22.57 -28.27 -12.52
CA THR A 771 22.34 -29.72 -12.43
C THR A 771 21.59 -30.13 -11.16
N ALA A 772 21.44 -29.24 -10.18
CA ALA A 772 20.62 -29.44 -8.97
C ALA A 772 19.68 -28.25 -8.71
N GLU A 773 18.46 -28.54 -8.23
CA GLU A 773 17.48 -27.52 -7.84
C GLU A 773 17.73 -27.01 -6.41
N VAL A 774 17.68 -25.68 -6.24
CA VAL A 774 17.94 -25.00 -4.96
C VAL A 774 16.97 -25.46 -3.84
N GLU A 775 15.72 -25.77 -4.18
CA GLU A 775 14.70 -26.24 -3.22
C GLU A 775 14.98 -27.66 -2.70
N LYS A 776 15.48 -28.57 -3.56
CA LYS A 776 15.82 -29.95 -3.17
C LYS A 776 17.03 -30.03 -2.24
N VAL A 777 17.94 -29.05 -2.31
CA VAL A 777 19.12 -28.97 -1.44
C VAL A 777 18.76 -28.43 -0.04
N ARG A 778 17.66 -27.65 0.10
CA ARG A 778 17.16 -27.18 1.41
C ARG A 778 16.36 -28.24 2.19
N GLY A 779 15.84 -29.27 1.51
CA GLY A 779 14.98 -30.31 2.09
C GLY A 779 15.69 -31.43 2.86
N VAL A 780 16.98 -31.30 3.16
CA VAL A 780 17.68 -32.26 4.05
C VAL A 780 17.63 -31.69 5.47
N GLU A 781 16.66 -32.19 6.26
CA GLU A 781 16.54 -31.89 7.69
C GLU A 781 17.85 -32.21 8.46
N PRO A 782 18.12 -31.52 9.58
CA PRO A 782 19.16 -31.93 10.50
C PRO A 782 18.86 -33.34 10.99
N GLN A 783 19.88 -34.21 11.04
CA GLN A 783 19.78 -35.54 11.62
C GLN A 783 18.90 -35.54 12.89
N LYS A 784 17.89 -36.40 12.91
CA LYS A 784 17.23 -36.86 14.14
C LYS A 784 18.30 -37.03 15.21
N LYS A 785 18.29 -36.17 16.23
CA LYS A 785 18.86 -36.55 17.52
C LYS A 785 18.04 -37.74 17.98
N GLU A 786 18.63 -38.93 17.92
CA GLU A 786 18.15 -40.06 18.71
C GLU A 786 18.15 -39.61 20.17
N SER A 787 16.98 -39.23 20.67
CA SER A 787 16.68 -39.27 22.08
C SER A 787 16.60 -40.73 22.48
N GLN A 788 17.76 -41.35 22.72
CA GLN A 788 17.82 -42.50 23.61
C GLN A 788 17.44 -41.99 25.00
N SER A 789 16.20 -42.28 25.40
CA SER A 789 15.76 -42.22 26.78
C SER A 789 16.61 -43.20 27.58
N ILE A 790 17.63 -42.70 28.28
CA ILE A 790 18.20 -43.40 29.43
C ILE A 790 17.21 -43.16 30.58
N SER A 791 16.16 -43.98 30.62
CA SER A 791 15.42 -44.22 31.85
C SER A 791 16.28 -45.18 32.68
N GLY A 792 16.87 -44.66 33.75
CA GLY A 792 17.51 -45.50 34.76
C GLY A 792 16.44 -46.25 35.53
N ASP A 793 16.32 -47.54 35.28
CA ASP A 793 15.86 -48.52 36.27
C ASP A 793 17.02 -49.48 36.52
N MET A 794 17.73 -49.20 37.61
CA MET A 794 18.73 -50.10 38.19
C MET A 794 17.97 -51.11 39.05
N GLU A 795 17.59 -52.24 38.46
CA GLU A 795 17.26 -53.43 39.25
C GLU A 795 18.57 -54.05 39.74
N MET A 796 18.94 -53.75 40.99
CA MET A 796 19.80 -54.62 41.78
C MET A 796 18.93 -55.71 42.40
N GLU A 797 18.87 -56.87 41.75
CA GLU A 797 18.50 -58.12 42.42
C GLU A 797 19.65 -58.53 43.34
N SER A 798 19.50 -58.25 44.64
CA SER A 798 20.21 -58.92 45.71
C SER A 798 19.63 -60.31 45.93
N VAL A 799 20.48 -61.29 45.74
CA VAL A 799 20.36 -62.69 46.12
C VAL A 799 20.00 -62.86 47.62
N CYS A 800 19.16 -63.86 47.89
CA CYS A 800 18.99 -64.65 49.12
C CYS A 800 18.29 -64.08 50.38
N GLN A 801 17.19 -64.79 50.71
CA GLN A 801 16.90 -65.48 51.98
C GLN A 801 16.69 -64.68 53.29
N THR A 802 15.45 -64.77 53.78
CA THR A 802 15.01 -64.99 55.19
C THR A 802 15.76 -64.27 56.33
N ALA A 803 15.07 -63.32 56.96
CA ALA A 803 14.74 -63.32 58.40
C ALA A 803 13.76 -62.17 58.70
#